data_AF-A0A1A2ZWB5-F1
#
_entry.id   AF-A0A1A2ZWB5-F1
#
_cell.length_a   1.000
_cell.length_b   1.000
_cell.length_c   1.000
_cell.angle_alpha   90.00
_cell.angle_beta   90.00
_cell.angle_gamma   90.00
#
_symmetry.space_group_name_H-M   'P 1'
#
loop_
_entity.id
_entity.type
_entity.pdbx_description
1 polymer ?
#
loop_
_entity_poly.entity_id
_entity_poly.type
_entity_poly.pdbx_seq_one_letter_code
_entity_poly.pdbx_strand_id
1 'polypeptide(L)'
;MPPQTDTVVERPADLTAGWLSTVLGSATVSDFTVERIGTGQMSECYRVQLSYAGTESAQRGPDSVVLKVAASDPVSRQTGLSLGLYEREVRFYREVAPHLTGPVAPCYHAAFDASTGVFDLLLGDATPAVVGDEIRGATVAQARLAVTELARLQGPLLGDTALADAPWLNRDAPINQALITQLYAAFVDRYRDQIAPPYRAVCERLVAGFDAYLAEEAAAGRIQGLVHGDYRLDNMLFGAVGADRLLTVVDWQTVTRGPAMTDLAYCLGCALSVADRRAHYDELLSAYYEALGPDTPISLTEVRDGVRRQSFFGVMMAIVSSMLVERTDRGDAMFMTMLQRHCEHVLDTDALATLPAPAPVEPLVPAGDDEWAHAPTDEPLWNESWYADFADPAQGFGGWIRLGLMPNEHTAWLNAVLCGPDLPTVAIVDFDVAVPADPWQVRTDAIEFTHSVAEPLRSYRVVLQGRGQSYADPAALLRGEGGVPVEVAMDLAWSTDGTPYQYRLTTRYEIPCTVSGSVTVDGTEYHLDSVPGQRDHSWGVRDWWGMDWVWSALHFDDGSHLHAVDIRIPGAPAIGVGYLQNRDGALTEVCTVAAREVFDANGLPTEAMLAVDPGGITATVEVRGYAPLRLVAPDGRVSQFPRVWAAVNTADGRRGVGWLEWNRNQSGP
;
A
#
# COMPACT_ATOMS: atom_id res chain seq x y z
N MET A 1 -35.09 0.56 -19.67
CA MET A 1 -35.04 0.83 -18.22
C MET A 1 -36.16 1.79 -17.84
N PRO A 2 -36.79 1.62 -16.67
CA PRO A 2 -37.60 2.68 -16.05
C PRO A 2 -36.74 3.92 -15.74
N PRO A 3 -37.35 5.11 -15.56
CA PRO A 3 -36.60 6.34 -15.28
C PRO A 3 -35.83 6.23 -13.95
N GLN A 4 -34.50 6.34 -14.02
CA GLN A 4 -33.65 6.39 -12.84
C GLN A 4 -33.72 7.78 -12.20
N THR A 5 -34.01 7.83 -10.91
CA THR A 5 -33.86 9.03 -10.08
C THR A 5 -32.42 9.09 -9.58
N ASP A 6 -31.72 10.22 -9.77
CA ASP A 6 -30.35 10.44 -9.24
C ASP A 6 -30.28 10.55 -7.70
N THR A 7 -31.39 10.33 -7.01
CA THR A 7 -31.42 10.28 -5.54
C THR A 7 -30.79 8.99 -5.06
N VAL A 8 -29.66 9.12 -4.35
CA VAL A 8 -28.93 8.02 -3.70
C VAL A 8 -29.60 7.67 -2.36
N VAL A 9 -29.70 6.38 -2.05
CA VAL A 9 -30.17 5.87 -0.76
C VAL A 9 -28.97 5.65 0.15
N GLU A 10 -28.84 6.37 1.26
CA GLU A 10 -27.68 6.19 2.16
C GLU A 10 -27.89 5.00 3.11
N ARG A 11 -29.12 4.84 3.60
CA ARG A 11 -29.46 3.83 4.60
C ARG A 11 -30.87 3.29 4.38
N PRO A 12 -31.21 2.10 4.91
CA PRO A 12 -32.52 1.50 4.68
C PRO A 12 -33.70 2.35 5.16
N ALA A 13 -33.49 3.22 6.17
CA ALA A 13 -34.51 4.13 6.68
C ALA A 13 -34.91 5.23 5.68
N ASP A 14 -34.13 5.45 4.62
CA ASP A 14 -34.44 6.43 3.57
C ASP A 14 -35.42 5.85 2.53
N LEU A 15 -35.63 4.53 2.53
CA LEU A 15 -36.58 3.89 1.63
C LEU A 15 -38.02 4.32 1.93
N THR A 16 -38.81 4.52 0.87
CA THR A 16 -40.26 4.74 0.97
C THR A 16 -41.01 3.85 0.00
N ALA A 17 -42.25 3.47 0.33
CA ALA A 17 -43.09 2.66 -0.55
C ALA A 17 -43.36 3.34 -1.91
N GLY A 18 -43.47 4.68 -1.91
CA GLY A 18 -43.62 5.47 -3.14
C GLY A 18 -42.37 5.43 -4.03
N TRP A 19 -41.18 5.53 -3.44
CA TRP A 19 -39.91 5.37 -4.16
C TRP A 19 -39.76 3.96 -4.73
N LEU A 20 -40.00 2.92 -3.93
CA LEU A 20 -39.95 1.51 -4.37
C LEU A 20 -40.93 1.25 -5.52
N SER A 21 -42.15 1.78 -5.45
CA SER A 21 -43.13 1.66 -6.55
C SER A 21 -42.61 2.25 -7.86
N THR A 22 -41.94 3.41 -7.76
CA THR A 22 -41.42 4.15 -8.92
C THR A 22 -40.24 3.42 -9.55
N VAL A 23 -39.26 3.01 -8.75
CA VAL A 23 -38.04 2.33 -9.19
C VAL A 23 -38.34 0.96 -9.79
N LEU A 24 -39.24 0.19 -9.16
CA LEU A 24 -39.60 -1.14 -9.64
C LEU A 24 -40.47 -1.09 -10.91
N GLY A 25 -41.11 0.04 -11.20
CA GLY A 25 -42.00 0.19 -12.36
C GLY A 25 -43.15 -0.82 -12.38
N SER A 26 -43.62 -1.25 -11.21
CA SER A 26 -44.58 -2.35 -11.02
C SER A 26 -45.84 -1.87 -10.30
N ALA A 27 -46.70 -2.80 -9.84
CA ALA A 27 -47.84 -2.48 -8.98
C ALA A 27 -47.42 -1.61 -7.77
N THR A 28 -48.34 -0.80 -7.25
CA THR A 28 -48.06 0.10 -6.12
C THR A 28 -47.69 -0.69 -4.87
N VAL A 29 -46.47 -0.48 -4.37
CA VAL A 29 -46.03 -0.98 -3.07
C VAL A 29 -46.80 -0.22 -1.99
N SER A 30 -47.50 -0.97 -1.14
CA SER A 30 -48.27 -0.47 -0.01
C SER A 30 -47.47 -0.40 1.28
N ASP A 31 -46.58 -1.38 1.48
CA ASP A 31 -45.76 -1.51 2.67
C ASP A 31 -44.53 -2.38 2.36
N PHE A 32 -43.50 -2.30 3.20
CA PHE A 32 -42.31 -3.13 3.09
C PHE A 32 -41.66 -3.38 4.44
N THR A 33 -40.90 -4.48 4.54
CA THR A 33 -40.06 -4.76 5.70
C THR A 33 -38.62 -4.96 5.27
N VAL A 34 -37.68 -4.64 6.16
CA VAL A 34 -36.24 -4.70 5.88
C VAL A 34 -35.56 -5.61 6.89
N GLU A 35 -34.72 -6.52 6.39
CA GLU A 35 -33.89 -7.43 7.18
C GLU A 35 -32.43 -7.34 6.72
N ARG A 36 -31.49 -7.15 7.64
CA ARG A 36 -30.05 -7.16 7.31
C ARG A 36 -29.62 -8.58 6.96
N ILE A 37 -28.90 -8.75 5.85
CA ILE A 37 -28.41 -10.03 5.36
C ILE A 37 -26.93 -9.93 4.98
N GLY A 38 -26.24 -11.08 4.98
CA GLY A 38 -24.81 -11.14 4.65
C GLY A 38 -23.89 -10.63 5.77
N THR A 39 -22.59 -10.74 5.53
CA THR A 39 -21.53 -10.42 6.51
C THR A 39 -20.45 -9.50 5.91
N GLY A 40 -20.80 -8.71 4.90
CA GLY A 40 -19.86 -7.81 4.22
C GLY A 40 -19.26 -6.78 5.18
N GLN A 41 -17.96 -6.52 5.04
CA GLN A 41 -17.24 -5.51 5.83
C GLN A 41 -17.23 -4.12 5.16
N MET A 42 -17.21 -4.07 3.82
CA MET A 42 -17.11 -2.81 3.05
C MET A 42 -18.47 -2.24 2.62
N SER A 43 -19.53 -3.04 2.67
CA SER A 43 -20.89 -2.66 2.32
C SER A 43 -21.89 -3.50 3.10
N GLU A 44 -23.11 -3.01 3.21
CA GLU A 44 -24.19 -3.67 3.92
C GLU A 44 -25.30 -4.09 2.95
N CYS A 45 -25.84 -5.29 3.13
CA CYS A 45 -26.94 -5.80 2.33
C CYS A 45 -28.20 -5.97 3.19
N TYR A 46 -29.34 -5.62 2.61
CA TYR A 46 -30.64 -5.67 3.26
C TYR A 46 -31.67 -6.29 2.33
N ARG A 47 -32.35 -7.34 2.78
CA ARG A 47 -33.52 -7.87 2.09
C ARG A 47 -34.72 -6.98 2.39
N VAL A 48 -35.40 -6.54 1.34
CA VAL A 48 -36.62 -5.74 1.40
C VAL A 48 -37.78 -6.61 0.90
N GLN A 49 -38.68 -7.02 1.81
CA GLN A 49 -39.90 -7.75 1.43
C GLN A 49 -41.02 -6.76 1.11
N LEU A 50 -41.73 -6.99 0.00
CA LEU A 50 -42.66 -6.03 -0.59
C LEU A 50 -44.11 -6.50 -0.48
N SER A 51 -45.00 -5.60 -0.04
CA SER A 51 -46.46 -5.82 -0.02
C SER A 51 -47.14 -4.86 -0.99
N TYR A 52 -47.98 -5.37 -1.90
CA TYR A 52 -48.61 -4.58 -2.97
C TYR A 52 -50.09 -4.27 -2.70
N ALA A 53 -50.56 -3.09 -3.13
CA ALA A 53 -51.97 -2.70 -3.07
C ALA A 53 -52.76 -3.25 -4.28
N GLY A 54 -53.83 -4.02 -4.03
CA GLY A 54 -54.81 -4.46 -5.05
C GLY A 54 -54.41 -5.71 -5.85
N THR A 55 -55.41 -6.41 -6.42
CA THR A 55 -55.23 -7.73 -7.06
C THR A 55 -55.47 -7.79 -8.57
N GLU A 56 -55.88 -6.70 -9.23
CA GLU A 56 -56.39 -6.81 -10.61
C GLU A 56 -55.84 -5.71 -11.53
N SER A 57 -55.06 -6.15 -12.53
CA SER A 57 -54.59 -5.47 -13.75
C SER A 57 -53.16 -4.87 -13.82
N ALA A 58 -52.44 -4.67 -12.71
CA ALA A 58 -51.02 -4.28 -12.76
C ALA A 58 -50.09 -5.51 -12.71
N GLN A 59 -48.99 -5.49 -13.46
CA GLN A 59 -47.95 -6.53 -13.38
C GLN A 59 -47.35 -6.48 -11.96
N ARG A 60 -47.58 -7.54 -11.17
CA ARG A 60 -47.04 -7.66 -9.81
C ARG A 60 -45.51 -7.67 -9.91
N GLY A 61 -44.85 -6.81 -9.14
CA GLY A 61 -43.39 -6.77 -9.05
C GLY A 61 -42.83 -7.93 -8.22
N PRO A 62 -41.52 -7.95 -7.95
CA PRO A 62 -40.90 -9.01 -7.17
C PRO A 62 -41.45 -9.06 -5.74
N ASP A 63 -41.53 -10.25 -5.14
CA ASP A 63 -41.93 -10.40 -3.73
C ASP A 63 -40.87 -9.81 -2.77
N SER A 64 -39.60 -9.80 -3.18
CA SER A 64 -38.50 -9.17 -2.44
C SER A 64 -37.38 -8.67 -3.36
N VAL A 65 -36.63 -7.69 -2.87
CA VAL A 65 -35.41 -7.15 -3.48
C VAL A 65 -34.30 -7.04 -2.44
N VAL A 66 -33.06 -6.85 -2.88
CA VAL A 66 -31.89 -6.62 -2.02
C VAL A 66 -31.40 -5.19 -2.23
N LEU A 67 -31.37 -4.41 -1.15
CA LEU A 67 -30.70 -3.13 -1.08
C LEU A 67 -29.25 -3.36 -0.62
N LYS A 68 -28.26 -2.94 -1.41
CA LYS A 68 -26.86 -2.86 -1.00
C LYS A 68 -26.50 -1.38 -0.85
N VAL A 69 -25.88 -1.00 0.26
CA VAL A 69 -25.42 0.36 0.55
C VAL A 69 -24.00 0.35 1.11
N ALA A 70 -23.33 1.51 1.11
CA ALA A 70 -22.04 1.67 1.76
C ALA A 70 -22.07 1.27 3.24
N ALA A 71 -20.91 0.87 3.79
CA ALA A 71 -20.79 0.60 5.22
C ALA A 71 -21.16 1.84 6.06
N SER A 72 -21.83 1.63 7.19
CA SER A 72 -22.13 2.71 8.14
C SER A 72 -20.90 3.22 8.88
N ASP A 73 -19.85 2.40 8.95
CA ASP A 73 -18.56 2.76 9.53
C ASP A 73 -17.80 3.73 8.59
N PRO A 74 -17.44 4.95 9.03
CA PRO A 74 -16.81 5.96 8.18
C PRO A 74 -15.47 5.53 7.60
N VAL A 75 -14.67 4.74 8.33
CA VAL A 75 -13.36 4.27 7.88
C VAL A 75 -13.53 3.28 6.74
N SER A 76 -14.36 2.25 6.93
CA SER A 76 -14.70 1.25 5.91
C SER A 76 -15.28 1.90 4.66
N ARG A 77 -16.15 2.91 4.83
CA ARG A 77 -16.71 3.70 3.72
C ARG A 77 -15.63 4.47 2.96
N GLN A 78 -14.73 5.15 3.67
CA GLN A 78 -13.64 5.90 3.05
C GLN A 78 -12.69 4.95 2.30
N THR A 79 -12.36 3.79 2.87
CA THR A 79 -11.53 2.77 2.22
C THR A 79 -12.17 2.29 0.91
N GLY A 80 -13.46 1.95 0.92
CA GLY A 80 -14.18 1.53 -0.28
C GLY A 80 -14.21 2.60 -1.39
N LEU A 81 -14.37 3.86 -1.00
CA LEU A 81 -14.29 5.01 -1.91
C LEU A 81 -12.88 5.18 -2.50
N SER A 82 -11.85 5.23 -1.66
CA SER A 82 -10.45 5.41 -2.08
C SER A 82 -9.98 4.29 -3.01
N LEU A 83 -10.45 3.06 -2.81
CA LEU A 83 -10.17 1.91 -3.68
C LEU A 83 -11.05 1.85 -4.94
N GLY A 84 -12.07 2.71 -5.05
CA GLY A 84 -13.02 2.76 -6.17
C GLY A 84 -13.99 1.59 -6.26
N LEU A 85 -14.21 0.86 -5.15
CA LEU A 85 -15.04 -0.35 -5.13
C LEU A 85 -16.52 -0.03 -5.44
N TYR A 86 -17.04 1.06 -4.88
CA TYR A 86 -18.43 1.47 -5.03
C TYR A 86 -18.76 1.94 -6.44
N GLU A 87 -17.88 2.77 -7.01
CA GLU A 87 -18.01 3.25 -8.39
C GLU A 87 -18.02 2.07 -9.36
N ARG A 88 -17.10 1.12 -9.20
CA ARG A 88 -16.99 -0.07 -10.06
C ARG A 88 -18.29 -0.88 -10.09
N GLU A 89 -18.83 -1.19 -8.92
CA GLU A 89 -20.03 -2.03 -8.84
C GLU A 89 -21.25 -1.32 -9.46
N VAL A 90 -21.44 -0.03 -9.15
CA VAL A 90 -22.53 0.78 -9.70
C VAL A 90 -22.42 0.91 -11.22
N ARG A 91 -21.22 1.19 -11.75
CA ARG A 91 -21.00 1.31 -13.19
C ARG A 91 -21.13 -0.02 -13.90
N PHE A 92 -20.72 -1.14 -13.29
CA PHE A 92 -20.99 -2.47 -13.84
C PHE A 92 -22.49 -2.70 -14.05
N TYR A 93 -23.32 -2.45 -13.02
CA TYR A 93 -24.76 -2.65 -13.14
C TYR A 93 -25.45 -1.67 -14.10
N ARG A 94 -24.90 -0.46 -14.28
CA ARG A 94 -25.43 0.54 -15.22
C ARG A 94 -25.02 0.31 -16.66
N GLU A 95 -23.77 -0.06 -16.91
CA GLU A 95 -23.14 0.01 -18.23
C GLU A 95 -22.86 -1.36 -18.83
N VAL A 96 -22.57 -2.37 -17.99
CA VAL A 96 -22.14 -3.69 -18.47
C VAL A 96 -23.27 -4.72 -18.33
N ALA A 97 -23.82 -4.87 -17.12
CA ALA A 97 -24.86 -5.87 -16.81
C ALA A 97 -26.08 -5.85 -17.77
N PRO A 98 -26.58 -4.68 -18.25
CA PRO A 98 -27.72 -4.66 -19.18
C PRO A 98 -27.46 -5.34 -20.53
N HIS A 99 -26.19 -5.51 -20.90
CA HIS A 99 -25.75 -6.15 -22.14
C HIS A 99 -25.40 -7.63 -21.94
N LEU A 100 -25.50 -8.13 -20.70
CA LEU A 100 -25.14 -9.49 -20.34
C LEU A 100 -26.37 -10.38 -20.18
N THR A 101 -26.17 -11.66 -20.47
CA THR A 101 -27.09 -12.75 -20.11
C THR A 101 -26.33 -13.74 -19.24
N GLY A 102 -26.97 -14.29 -18.21
CA GLY A 102 -26.33 -15.26 -17.31
C GLY A 102 -26.63 -15.00 -15.84
N PRO A 103 -25.69 -15.27 -14.93
CA PRO A 103 -25.94 -15.33 -13.49
C PRO A 103 -25.96 -13.95 -12.81
N VAL A 104 -26.37 -12.88 -13.49
CA VAL A 104 -26.39 -11.52 -12.91
C VAL A 104 -27.79 -11.20 -12.39
N ALA A 105 -27.87 -10.66 -11.17
CA ALA A 105 -29.14 -10.21 -10.61
C ALA A 105 -29.72 -9.03 -11.42
N PRO A 106 -31.05 -8.98 -11.65
CA PRO A 106 -31.71 -7.80 -12.18
C PRO A 106 -31.39 -6.58 -11.32
N CYS A 107 -31.00 -5.48 -11.95
CA CYS A 107 -30.78 -4.22 -11.26
C CYS A 107 -31.97 -3.29 -11.53
N TYR A 108 -32.64 -2.86 -10.46
CA TYR A 108 -33.75 -1.92 -10.51
C TYR A 108 -33.28 -0.48 -10.31
N HIS A 109 -32.26 -0.28 -9.48
CA HIS A 109 -31.63 1.02 -9.26
C HIS A 109 -30.17 0.83 -8.88
N ALA A 110 -29.34 1.78 -9.31
CA ALA A 110 -27.94 1.86 -8.97
C ALA A 110 -27.55 3.34 -8.96
N ALA A 111 -26.97 3.84 -7.88
CA ALA A 111 -26.48 5.22 -7.80
C ALA A 111 -25.24 5.35 -6.92
N PHE A 112 -24.44 6.38 -7.19
CA PHE A 112 -23.17 6.67 -6.52
C PHE A 112 -22.93 8.18 -6.50
N ASP A 113 -22.57 8.69 -5.32
CA ASP A 113 -22.09 10.06 -5.12
C ASP A 113 -20.61 10.04 -4.75
N ALA A 114 -19.78 10.49 -5.69
CA ALA A 114 -18.32 10.52 -5.54
C ALA A 114 -17.84 11.51 -4.47
N SER A 115 -18.64 12.53 -4.12
CA SER A 115 -18.25 13.54 -3.14
C SER A 115 -18.39 13.06 -1.69
N THR A 116 -19.33 12.15 -1.46
CA THR A 116 -19.67 11.64 -0.12
C THR A 116 -19.30 10.17 0.07
N GLY A 117 -19.03 9.45 -1.03
CA GLY A 117 -18.80 8.00 -1.01
C GLY A 117 -20.06 7.17 -0.75
N VAL A 118 -21.24 7.81 -0.81
CA VAL A 118 -22.53 7.12 -0.67
C VAL A 118 -22.86 6.43 -1.99
N PHE A 119 -23.29 5.17 -1.92
CA PHE A 119 -23.81 4.44 -3.06
C PHE A 119 -24.96 3.54 -2.63
N ASP A 120 -25.81 3.20 -3.59
CA ASP A 120 -26.80 2.15 -3.42
C ASP A 120 -27.02 1.33 -4.69
N LEU A 121 -27.40 0.07 -4.49
CA LEU A 121 -27.91 -0.84 -5.50
C LEU A 121 -29.20 -1.48 -5.00
N LEU A 122 -30.24 -1.46 -5.82
CA LEU A 122 -31.46 -2.23 -5.62
C LEU A 122 -31.50 -3.38 -6.62
N LEU A 123 -31.23 -4.59 -6.14
CA LEU A 123 -31.06 -5.80 -6.94
C LEU A 123 -32.20 -6.80 -6.72
N GLY A 124 -32.46 -7.65 -7.71
CA GLY A 124 -33.38 -8.78 -7.57
C GLY A 124 -32.88 -9.78 -6.54
N ASP A 125 -33.76 -10.19 -5.62
CA ASP A 125 -33.46 -11.26 -4.67
C ASP A 125 -33.32 -12.61 -5.41
N ALA A 126 -32.37 -13.43 -4.96
CA ALA A 126 -32.14 -14.76 -5.53
C ALA A 126 -32.99 -15.85 -4.85
N THR A 127 -33.81 -15.49 -3.86
CA THR A 127 -34.62 -16.42 -3.08
C THR A 127 -35.60 -17.21 -3.97
N PRO A 128 -35.74 -18.53 -3.78
CA PRO A 128 -34.98 -19.38 -2.86
C PRO A 128 -33.61 -19.81 -3.45
N ALA A 129 -32.50 -19.28 -2.91
CA ALA A 129 -31.16 -19.72 -3.26
C ALA A 129 -30.32 -19.99 -2.01
N VAL A 130 -29.32 -20.83 -2.15
CA VAL A 130 -28.37 -21.20 -1.09
C VAL A 130 -26.98 -20.73 -1.47
N VAL A 131 -26.34 -19.99 -0.57
CA VAL A 131 -24.95 -19.55 -0.75
C VAL A 131 -24.00 -20.74 -0.79
N GLY A 132 -22.98 -20.65 -1.64
CA GLY A 132 -21.85 -21.57 -1.61
C GLY A 132 -21.07 -21.47 -0.30
N ASP A 133 -20.16 -22.41 -0.08
CA ASP A 133 -19.28 -22.41 1.09
C ASP A 133 -17.87 -22.74 0.62
N GLU A 134 -16.99 -21.73 0.62
CA GLU A 134 -15.63 -21.86 0.11
C GLU A 134 -14.82 -22.92 0.87
N ILE A 135 -15.02 -23.01 2.18
CA ILE A 135 -14.30 -23.95 3.05
C ILE A 135 -14.77 -25.37 2.76
N ARG A 136 -16.09 -25.60 2.77
CA ARG A 136 -16.67 -26.94 2.50
C ARG A 136 -16.40 -27.40 1.06
N GLY A 137 -16.38 -26.47 0.11
CA GLY A 137 -16.35 -26.75 -1.32
C GLY A 137 -17.74 -27.08 -1.89
N ALA A 138 -17.82 -26.99 -3.21
CA ALA A 138 -18.99 -27.30 -4.00
C ALA A 138 -19.06 -28.78 -4.39
N THR A 139 -20.25 -29.22 -4.77
CA THR A 139 -20.40 -30.48 -5.53
C THR A 139 -19.90 -30.32 -6.97
N VAL A 140 -19.55 -31.42 -7.63
CA VAL A 140 -19.15 -31.40 -9.05
C VAL A 140 -20.24 -30.77 -9.95
N ALA A 141 -21.52 -31.02 -9.64
CA ALA A 141 -22.64 -30.42 -10.37
C ALA A 141 -22.71 -28.90 -10.20
N GLN A 142 -22.47 -28.39 -8.99
CA GLN A 142 -22.39 -26.95 -8.72
C GLN A 142 -21.19 -26.31 -9.39
N ALA A 143 -20.02 -26.96 -9.36
CA ALA A 143 -18.82 -26.47 -10.03
C ALA A 143 -19.01 -26.42 -11.56
N ARG A 144 -19.62 -27.47 -12.15
CA ARG A 144 -19.97 -27.50 -13.57
C ARG A 144 -20.94 -26.38 -13.93
N LEU A 145 -21.95 -26.13 -13.10
CA LEU A 145 -22.88 -25.02 -13.30
C LEU A 145 -22.15 -23.67 -13.24
N ALA A 146 -21.28 -23.46 -12.25
CA ALA A 146 -20.53 -22.22 -12.09
C ALA A 146 -19.66 -21.92 -13.31
N VAL A 147 -18.84 -22.87 -13.77
CA VAL A 147 -17.97 -22.64 -14.95
C VAL A 147 -18.79 -22.47 -16.24
N THR A 148 -19.92 -23.16 -16.40
CA THR A 148 -20.80 -22.97 -17.57
C THR A 148 -21.47 -21.59 -17.57
N GLU A 149 -21.96 -21.11 -16.44
CA GLU A 149 -22.56 -19.77 -16.34
C GLU A 149 -21.50 -18.65 -16.46
N LEU A 150 -20.29 -18.89 -15.97
CA LEU A 150 -19.14 -17.99 -16.20
C LEU A 150 -18.83 -17.85 -17.69
N ALA A 151 -18.81 -18.95 -18.44
CA ALA A 151 -18.58 -18.90 -19.88
C ALA A 151 -19.64 -18.08 -20.63
N ARG A 152 -20.92 -18.23 -20.27
CA ARG A 152 -22.01 -17.44 -20.87
C ARG A 152 -21.90 -15.95 -20.56
N LEU A 153 -21.46 -15.64 -19.34
CA LEU A 153 -21.21 -14.28 -18.88
C LEU A 153 -20.04 -13.62 -19.62
N GLN A 154 -18.92 -14.34 -19.76
CA GLN A 154 -17.69 -13.81 -20.36
C GLN A 154 -17.68 -13.86 -21.89
N GLY A 155 -18.38 -14.83 -22.50
CA GLY A 155 -18.36 -15.09 -23.94
C GLY A 155 -18.58 -13.83 -24.82
N PRO A 156 -19.64 -13.02 -24.58
CA PRO A 156 -19.88 -11.81 -25.35
C PRO A 156 -18.81 -10.71 -25.21
N LEU A 157 -18.03 -10.75 -24.13
CA LEU A 157 -17.04 -9.72 -23.78
C LEU A 157 -15.59 -10.18 -24.00
N LEU A 158 -15.41 -11.39 -24.53
CA LEU A 158 -14.09 -11.98 -24.72
C LEU A 158 -13.36 -11.26 -25.85
N GLY A 159 -12.25 -10.59 -25.53
CA GLY A 159 -11.48 -9.80 -26.49
C GLY A 159 -12.15 -8.48 -26.91
N ASP A 160 -13.24 -8.07 -26.26
CA ASP A 160 -13.92 -6.81 -26.57
C ASP A 160 -13.02 -5.61 -26.24
N THR A 161 -12.72 -4.81 -27.27
CA THR A 161 -11.89 -3.61 -27.17
C THR A 161 -12.65 -2.45 -26.52
N ALA A 162 -13.98 -2.43 -26.56
CA ALA A 162 -14.76 -1.35 -25.94
C ALA A 162 -14.57 -1.29 -24.41
N LEU A 163 -14.30 -2.44 -23.77
CA LEU A 163 -13.92 -2.49 -22.36
C LEU A 163 -12.56 -1.82 -22.08
N ALA A 164 -11.65 -1.78 -23.06
CA ALA A 164 -10.35 -1.13 -22.92
C ALA A 164 -10.47 0.40 -22.88
N ASP A 165 -11.55 0.95 -23.46
CA ASP A 165 -11.79 2.39 -23.52
C ASP A 165 -12.50 2.93 -22.27
N ALA A 166 -12.81 2.09 -21.27
CA ALA A 166 -13.49 2.45 -20.03
C ALA A 166 -12.48 2.71 -18.89
N PRO A 167 -12.09 3.97 -18.58
CA PRO A 167 -11.02 4.25 -17.62
C PRO A 167 -11.37 3.85 -16.19
N TRP A 168 -12.66 3.78 -15.86
CA TRP A 168 -13.14 3.33 -14.56
C TRP A 168 -12.89 1.83 -14.31
N LEU A 169 -12.82 1.04 -15.40
CA LEU A 169 -12.61 -0.41 -15.38
C LEU A 169 -11.12 -0.77 -15.45
N ASN A 170 -10.34 0.01 -16.22
CA ASN A 170 -8.90 -0.15 -16.42
C ASN A 170 -8.10 0.75 -15.47
N ARG A 171 -7.96 0.34 -14.21
CA ARG A 171 -7.07 1.00 -13.24
C ARG A 171 -5.80 0.19 -13.07
N ASP A 172 -4.71 0.86 -12.72
CA ASP A 172 -3.44 0.21 -12.42
C ASP A 172 -3.60 -0.79 -11.27
N ALA A 173 -2.89 -1.92 -11.37
CA ALA A 173 -2.86 -2.91 -10.31
C ALA A 173 -2.22 -2.27 -9.06
N PRO A 174 -2.91 -2.28 -7.89
CA PRO A 174 -2.40 -1.65 -6.69
C PRO A 174 -1.21 -2.40 -6.06
N ILE A 175 -0.88 -3.58 -6.60
CA ILE A 175 0.14 -4.49 -6.07
C ILE A 175 1.28 -4.60 -7.09
N ASN A 176 2.48 -4.31 -6.64
CA ASN A 176 3.73 -4.45 -7.38
C ASN A 176 4.70 -5.37 -6.61
N GLN A 177 5.88 -5.60 -7.18
CA GLN A 177 6.94 -6.43 -6.62
C GLN A 177 7.29 -6.05 -5.17
N ALA A 178 7.38 -4.75 -4.86
CA ALA A 178 7.72 -4.29 -3.52
C ALA A 178 6.62 -4.65 -2.51
N LEU A 179 5.36 -4.31 -2.82
CA LEU A 179 4.25 -4.58 -1.93
C LEU A 179 4.00 -6.08 -1.74
N ILE A 180 4.04 -6.89 -2.80
CA ILE A 180 3.80 -8.33 -2.65
C ILE A 180 4.92 -9.01 -1.84
N THR A 181 6.17 -8.55 -1.97
CA THR A 181 7.30 -9.08 -1.20
C THR A 181 7.11 -8.81 0.29
N GLN A 182 6.68 -7.58 0.63
CA GLN A 182 6.38 -7.19 2.02
C GLN A 182 5.19 -7.96 2.59
N LEU A 183 4.07 -8.01 1.86
CA LEU A 183 2.89 -8.75 2.28
C LEU A 183 3.19 -10.24 2.46
N TYR A 184 4.02 -10.82 1.57
CA TYR A 184 4.44 -12.21 1.71
C TYR A 184 5.34 -12.45 2.93
N ALA A 185 6.27 -11.54 3.24
CA ALA A 185 7.09 -11.66 4.44
C ALA A 185 6.21 -11.67 5.71
N ALA A 186 5.25 -10.75 5.80
CA ALA A 186 4.28 -10.70 6.91
C ALA A 186 3.38 -11.95 6.94
N PHE A 187 2.96 -12.44 5.76
CA PHE A 187 2.17 -13.66 5.63
C PHE A 187 2.91 -14.89 6.16
N VAL A 188 4.19 -15.05 5.78
CA VAL A 188 5.04 -16.14 6.27
C VAL A 188 5.27 -16.02 7.76
N ASP A 189 5.51 -14.82 8.29
CA ASP A 189 5.67 -14.64 9.74
C ASP A 189 4.40 -15.07 10.51
N ARG A 190 3.23 -14.68 9.99
CA ARG A 190 1.93 -14.98 10.59
C ARG A 190 1.55 -16.47 10.53
N TYR A 191 1.81 -17.12 9.39
CA TYR A 191 1.29 -18.46 9.10
C TYR A 191 2.37 -19.52 8.90
N ARG A 192 3.62 -19.25 9.30
CA ARG A 192 4.79 -20.14 9.09
C ARG A 192 4.49 -21.62 9.33
N ASP A 193 3.88 -21.93 10.47
CA ASP A 193 3.64 -23.29 10.93
C ASP A 193 2.45 -23.98 10.25
N GLN A 194 1.65 -23.21 9.50
CA GLN A 194 0.46 -23.69 8.78
C GLN A 194 0.72 -23.86 7.27
N ILE A 195 1.82 -23.31 6.75
CA ILE A 195 2.17 -23.40 5.32
C ILE A 195 3.08 -24.61 5.08
N ALA A 196 2.60 -25.60 4.34
CA ALA A 196 3.43 -26.75 3.97
C ALA A 196 4.59 -26.33 3.03
N PRO A 197 5.77 -26.98 3.10
CA PRO A 197 6.94 -26.59 2.31
C PRO A 197 6.71 -26.48 0.79
N PRO A 198 5.95 -27.38 0.13
CA PRO A 198 5.66 -27.23 -1.31
C PRO A 198 4.88 -25.96 -1.63
N TYR A 199 3.97 -25.53 -0.76
CA TYR A 199 3.14 -24.33 -0.95
C TYR A 199 3.96 -23.06 -0.70
N ARG A 200 4.87 -23.12 0.29
CA ARG A 200 5.87 -22.07 0.51
C ARG A 200 6.72 -21.85 -0.74
N ALA A 201 7.20 -22.92 -1.36
CA ALA A 201 7.98 -22.82 -2.60
C ALA A 201 7.18 -22.21 -3.77
N VAL A 202 5.89 -22.51 -3.88
CA VAL A 202 5.00 -21.87 -4.87
C VAL A 202 4.91 -20.36 -4.62
N CYS A 203 4.67 -19.95 -3.37
CA CYS A 203 4.59 -18.54 -3.00
C CYS A 203 5.90 -17.81 -3.27
N GLU A 204 7.03 -18.36 -2.83
CA GLU A 204 8.36 -17.78 -3.06
C GLU A 204 8.64 -17.61 -4.55
N ARG A 205 8.27 -18.59 -5.38
CA ARG A 205 8.53 -18.54 -6.81
C ARG A 205 7.68 -17.48 -7.53
N LEU A 206 6.42 -17.31 -7.12
CA LEU A 206 5.54 -16.24 -7.61
C LEU A 206 6.07 -14.87 -7.18
N VAL A 207 6.36 -14.72 -5.88
CA VAL A 207 6.84 -13.45 -5.30
C VAL A 207 8.17 -13.04 -5.92
N ALA A 208 9.10 -13.96 -6.19
CA ALA A 208 10.42 -13.63 -6.73
C ALA A 208 10.43 -13.08 -8.17
N GLY A 209 9.30 -13.05 -8.87
CA GLY A 209 9.22 -12.54 -10.25
C GLY A 209 7.85 -11.94 -10.56
N PHE A 210 7.24 -11.30 -9.58
CA PHE A 210 5.84 -10.87 -9.65
C PHE A 210 5.61 -9.78 -10.71
N ASP A 211 6.45 -8.74 -10.76
CA ASP A 211 6.30 -7.69 -11.79
C ASP A 211 6.50 -8.23 -13.20
N ALA A 212 7.48 -9.12 -13.38
CA ALA A 212 7.71 -9.76 -14.67
C ALA A 212 6.53 -10.65 -15.08
N TYR A 213 5.93 -11.37 -14.13
CA TYR A 213 4.71 -12.14 -14.35
C TYR A 213 3.54 -11.22 -14.78
N LEU A 214 3.29 -10.13 -14.05
CA LEU A 214 2.24 -9.17 -14.40
C LEU A 214 2.47 -8.55 -15.79
N ALA A 215 3.71 -8.20 -16.12
CA ALA A 215 4.07 -7.67 -17.43
C ALA A 215 3.81 -8.67 -18.56
N GLU A 216 4.08 -9.96 -18.36
CA GLU A 216 3.78 -11.01 -19.34
C GLU A 216 2.27 -11.24 -19.53
N GLU A 217 1.47 -11.14 -18.47
CA GLU A 217 0.01 -11.26 -18.55
C GLU A 217 -0.66 -10.01 -19.17
N ALA A 218 -0.01 -8.84 -19.04
CA ALA A 218 -0.44 -7.59 -19.67
C ALA A 218 0.04 -7.44 -21.13
N ALA A 219 0.94 -8.31 -21.61
CA ALA A 219 1.54 -8.21 -22.94
C ALA A 219 0.51 -8.29 -24.08
N ALA A 220 0.84 -7.64 -25.20
CA ALA A 220 0.03 -7.70 -26.41
C ALA A 220 -0.13 -9.15 -26.91
N GLY A 221 -1.36 -9.52 -27.30
CA GLY A 221 -1.70 -10.88 -27.74
C GLY A 221 -2.26 -11.78 -26.64
N ARG A 222 -2.30 -11.33 -25.38
CA ARG A 222 -3.03 -12.02 -24.31
C ARG A 222 -4.54 -11.81 -24.48
N ILE A 223 -5.32 -12.86 -24.26
CA ILE A 223 -6.79 -12.79 -24.33
C ILE A 223 -7.29 -12.07 -23.07
N GLN A 224 -7.80 -10.86 -23.28
CA GLN A 224 -8.38 -10.04 -22.22
C GLN A 224 -9.91 -10.15 -22.23
N GLY A 225 -10.55 -9.94 -21.09
CA GLY A 225 -12.00 -9.95 -20.96
C GLY A 225 -12.46 -9.36 -19.65
N LEU A 226 -13.76 -9.43 -19.39
CA LEU A 226 -14.33 -9.06 -18.11
C LEU A 226 -13.95 -10.08 -17.04
N VAL A 227 -13.40 -9.58 -15.94
CA VAL A 227 -13.01 -10.36 -14.76
C VAL A 227 -13.82 -9.85 -13.59
N HIS A 228 -14.57 -10.74 -12.94
CA HIS A 228 -15.27 -10.49 -11.68
C HIS A 228 -14.26 -10.15 -10.57
N GLY A 229 -13.15 -10.88 -10.50
CA GLY A 229 -12.04 -10.60 -9.58
C GLY A 229 -12.19 -11.26 -8.20
N ASP A 230 -13.41 -11.61 -7.81
CA ASP A 230 -13.68 -12.46 -6.64
C ASP A 230 -14.71 -13.57 -6.92
N TYR A 231 -14.54 -14.29 -8.04
CA TYR A 231 -15.46 -15.35 -8.50
C TYR A 231 -15.31 -16.66 -7.70
N ARG A 232 -15.80 -16.66 -6.46
CA ARG A 232 -15.69 -17.77 -5.49
C ARG A 232 -17.05 -18.16 -4.90
N LEU A 233 -17.13 -19.31 -4.22
CA LEU A 233 -18.39 -19.92 -3.77
C LEU A 233 -19.19 -19.04 -2.81
N ASP A 234 -18.52 -18.30 -1.94
CA ASP A 234 -19.19 -17.39 -0.99
C ASP A 234 -19.94 -16.24 -1.72
N ASN A 235 -19.58 -15.96 -2.98
CA ASN A 235 -20.25 -14.99 -3.86
C ASN A 235 -21.22 -15.65 -4.86
N MET A 236 -21.50 -16.94 -4.70
CA MET A 236 -22.39 -17.73 -5.57
C MET A 236 -23.64 -18.16 -4.82
N LEU A 237 -24.80 -17.73 -5.32
CA LEU A 237 -26.13 -18.12 -4.82
C LEU A 237 -26.73 -19.17 -5.75
N PHE A 238 -26.71 -20.43 -5.34
CA PHE A 238 -27.25 -21.55 -6.11
C PHE A 238 -28.76 -21.66 -5.94
N GLY A 239 -29.49 -21.59 -7.05
CA GLY A 239 -30.95 -21.64 -7.07
C GLY A 239 -31.48 -22.98 -6.53
N ALA A 240 -32.39 -22.91 -5.56
CA ALA A 240 -33.14 -24.07 -5.10
C ALA A 240 -34.41 -24.26 -5.94
N VAL A 241 -35.21 -25.28 -5.61
CA VAL A 241 -36.49 -25.53 -6.29
C VAL A 241 -37.38 -24.30 -6.16
N GLY A 242 -37.79 -23.74 -7.31
CA GLY A 242 -38.62 -22.54 -7.38
C GLY A 242 -37.85 -21.22 -7.56
N ALA A 243 -36.51 -21.26 -7.63
CA ALA A 243 -35.70 -20.08 -7.97
C ALA A 243 -35.83 -19.70 -9.44
N ASP A 244 -35.85 -18.40 -9.73
CA ASP A 244 -35.88 -17.86 -11.09
C ASP A 244 -34.57 -18.09 -11.87
N ARG A 245 -33.47 -18.28 -11.15
CA ARG A 245 -32.13 -18.47 -11.71
C ARG A 245 -31.46 -19.69 -11.08
N LEU A 246 -30.72 -20.44 -11.90
CA LEU A 246 -29.92 -21.58 -11.43
C LEU A 246 -28.71 -21.14 -10.59
N LEU A 247 -28.15 -19.97 -10.92
CA LEU A 247 -27.04 -19.34 -10.23
C LEU A 247 -27.21 -17.82 -10.28
N THR A 248 -26.93 -17.14 -9.17
CA THR A 248 -26.73 -15.69 -9.12
C THR A 248 -25.35 -15.41 -8.53
N VAL A 249 -24.53 -14.65 -9.24
CA VAL A 249 -23.20 -14.19 -8.82
C VAL A 249 -23.33 -12.75 -8.34
N VAL A 250 -22.85 -12.51 -7.14
CA VAL A 250 -22.94 -11.22 -6.45
C VAL A 250 -21.56 -10.66 -6.14
N ASP A 251 -21.53 -9.41 -5.69
CA ASP A 251 -20.32 -8.69 -5.26
C ASP A 251 -19.35 -8.32 -6.39
N TRP A 252 -19.84 -7.48 -7.31
CA TRP A 252 -19.11 -7.03 -8.49
C TRP A 252 -18.14 -5.86 -8.22
N GLN A 253 -17.77 -5.62 -6.97
CA GLN A 253 -16.95 -4.48 -6.56
C GLN A 253 -15.47 -4.58 -7.02
N THR A 254 -14.99 -5.80 -7.31
CA THR A 254 -13.65 -6.08 -7.83
C THR A 254 -13.59 -6.19 -9.36
N VAL A 255 -14.70 -5.88 -10.04
CA VAL A 255 -14.78 -6.05 -11.50
C VAL A 255 -13.72 -5.22 -12.21
N THR A 256 -13.05 -5.86 -13.16
CA THR A 256 -11.99 -5.23 -13.95
C THR A 256 -11.90 -5.87 -15.33
N ARG A 257 -11.05 -5.30 -16.18
CA ARG A 257 -10.60 -5.93 -17.41
C ARG A 257 -9.22 -6.53 -17.14
N GLY A 258 -9.08 -7.80 -17.45
CA GLY A 258 -7.82 -8.51 -17.25
C GLY A 258 -7.75 -9.79 -18.08
N PRO A 259 -6.75 -10.66 -17.82
CA PRO A 259 -6.65 -11.96 -18.48
C PRO A 259 -7.96 -12.75 -18.31
N ALA A 260 -8.59 -13.12 -19.42
CA ALA A 260 -9.97 -13.59 -19.41
C ALA A 260 -10.19 -14.87 -18.58
N MET A 261 -9.14 -15.70 -18.43
CA MET A 261 -9.22 -16.97 -17.69
C MET A 261 -9.04 -16.83 -16.18
N THR A 262 -8.90 -15.60 -15.65
CA THR A 262 -8.67 -15.34 -14.21
C THR A 262 -9.75 -15.97 -13.33
N ASP A 263 -11.02 -15.66 -13.58
CA ASP A 263 -12.13 -16.18 -12.75
C ASP A 263 -12.29 -17.69 -12.90
N LEU A 264 -12.06 -18.25 -14.08
CA LEU A 264 -12.11 -19.69 -14.31
C LEU A 264 -11.00 -20.41 -13.52
N ALA A 265 -9.77 -19.87 -13.56
CA ALA A 265 -8.65 -20.41 -12.79
C ALA A 265 -8.89 -20.29 -11.29
N TYR A 266 -9.41 -19.15 -10.84
CA TYR A 266 -9.75 -18.92 -9.44
C TYR A 266 -10.84 -19.88 -8.95
N CYS A 267 -11.94 -20.03 -9.69
CA CYS A 267 -13.00 -20.98 -9.37
C CYS A 267 -12.48 -22.42 -9.32
N LEU A 268 -11.81 -22.87 -10.37
CA LEU A 268 -11.27 -24.23 -10.42
C LEU A 268 -10.27 -24.50 -9.30
N GLY A 269 -9.48 -23.49 -8.92
CA GLY A 269 -8.43 -23.62 -7.92
C GLY A 269 -8.94 -23.89 -6.50
N CYS A 270 -10.14 -23.45 -6.12
CA CYS A 270 -10.62 -23.59 -4.74
C CYS A 270 -12.06 -24.13 -4.59
N ALA A 271 -12.93 -24.02 -5.60
CA ALA A 271 -14.33 -24.40 -5.48
C ALA A 271 -14.57 -25.89 -5.23
N LEU A 272 -13.62 -26.77 -5.54
CA LEU A 272 -13.72 -28.22 -5.35
C LEU A 272 -12.68 -28.74 -4.36
N SER A 273 -12.92 -29.92 -3.81
CA SER A 273 -11.85 -30.70 -3.17
C SER A 273 -10.74 -30.98 -4.19
N VAL A 274 -9.49 -31.09 -3.74
CA VAL A 274 -8.36 -31.38 -4.64
C VAL A 274 -8.56 -32.69 -5.41
N ALA A 275 -9.17 -33.70 -4.77
CA ALA A 275 -9.46 -34.98 -5.40
C ALA A 275 -10.51 -34.85 -6.53
N ASP A 276 -11.62 -34.15 -6.26
CA ASP A 276 -12.69 -33.95 -7.25
C ASP A 276 -12.21 -33.07 -8.40
N ARG A 277 -11.46 -32.01 -8.11
CA ARG A 277 -10.83 -31.16 -9.13
C ARG A 277 -9.98 -32.00 -10.07
N ARG A 278 -9.09 -32.85 -9.56
CA ARG A 278 -8.23 -33.72 -10.38
C ARG A 278 -9.04 -34.71 -11.22
N ALA A 279 -10.09 -35.29 -10.66
CA ALA A 279 -10.93 -36.26 -11.35
C ALA A 279 -11.76 -35.66 -12.50
N HIS A 280 -12.20 -34.40 -12.35
CA HIS A 280 -13.12 -33.74 -13.28
C HIS A 280 -12.52 -32.54 -14.03
N TYR A 281 -11.22 -32.30 -13.92
CA TYR A 281 -10.57 -31.08 -14.43
C TYR A 281 -10.84 -30.84 -15.93
N ASP A 282 -10.62 -31.87 -16.74
CA ASP A 282 -10.79 -31.79 -18.19
C ASP A 282 -12.26 -31.62 -18.58
N GLU A 283 -13.18 -32.28 -17.85
CA GLU A 283 -14.62 -32.15 -18.05
C GLU A 283 -15.09 -30.72 -17.78
N LEU A 284 -14.59 -30.07 -16.72
CA LEU A 284 -14.95 -28.71 -16.35
C LEU A 284 -14.40 -27.68 -17.36
N LEU A 285 -13.16 -27.86 -17.83
CA LEU A 285 -12.61 -27.02 -18.90
C LEU A 285 -13.40 -27.16 -20.20
N SER A 286 -13.77 -28.40 -20.58
CA SER A 286 -14.64 -28.65 -21.73
C SER A 286 -16.02 -28.02 -21.55
N ALA A 287 -16.63 -28.12 -20.37
CA ALA A 287 -17.95 -27.52 -20.09
C ALA A 287 -17.93 -25.98 -20.15
N TYR A 288 -16.85 -25.35 -19.71
CA TYR A 288 -16.63 -23.92 -19.91
C TYR A 288 -16.51 -23.58 -21.39
N TYR A 289 -15.61 -24.28 -22.11
CA TYR A 289 -15.35 -24.03 -23.53
C TYR A 289 -16.59 -24.20 -24.41
N GLU A 290 -17.33 -25.30 -24.24
CA GLU A 290 -18.57 -25.57 -24.97
C GLU A 290 -19.63 -24.48 -24.73
N ALA A 291 -19.68 -23.94 -23.51
CA ALA A 291 -20.63 -22.90 -23.12
C ALA A 291 -20.29 -21.50 -23.66
N LEU A 292 -19.05 -21.26 -24.11
CA LEU A 292 -18.70 -20.06 -24.89
C LEU A 292 -19.41 -20.02 -26.24
N GLY A 293 -19.88 -21.17 -26.74
CA GLY A 293 -20.58 -21.28 -28.02
C GLY A 293 -19.65 -21.50 -29.21
N PRO A 294 -20.21 -21.85 -30.39
CA PRO A 294 -19.45 -22.25 -31.57
C PRO A 294 -18.63 -21.13 -32.20
N ASP A 295 -18.99 -19.86 -31.96
CA ASP A 295 -18.36 -18.68 -32.54
C ASP A 295 -17.25 -18.11 -31.64
N THR A 296 -16.86 -18.83 -30.58
CA THR A 296 -15.82 -18.36 -29.66
C THR A 296 -14.48 -18.17 -30.38
N PRO A 297 -13.75 -17.06 -30.14
CA PRO A 297 -12.49 -16.76 -30.83
C PRO A 297 -11.29 -17.56 -30.29
N ILE A 298 -11.49 -18.40 -29.27
CA ILE A 298 -10.42 -19.14 -28.59
C ILE A 298 -10.66 -20.65 -28.71
N SER A 299 -9.61 -21.43 -28.52
CA SER A 299 -9.63 -22.89 -28.49
C SER A 299 -9.63 -23.42 -27.05
N LEU A 300 -10.05 -24.68 -26.87
CA LEU A 300 -9.93 -25.36 -25.57
C LEU A 300 -8.48 -25.42 -25.06
N THR A 301 -7.50 -25.46 -25.97
CA THR A 301 -6.08 -25.40 -25.63
C THR A 301 -5.70 -24.03 -25.04
N GLU A 302 -6.20 -22.94 -25.61
CA GLU A 302 -5.99 -21.59 -25.09
C GLU A 302 -6.72 -21.37 -23.76
N VAL A 303 -7.90 -21.95 -23.57
CA VAL A 303 -8.57 -21.99 -22.25
C VAL A 303 -7.67 -22.67 -21.22
N ARG A 304 -7.15 -23.86 -21.54
CA ARG A 304 -6.28 -24.62 -20.64
C ARG A 304 -5.00 -23.85 -20.30
N ASP A 305 -4.34 -23.26 -21.29
CA ASP A 305 -3.12 -22.49 -21.10
C ASP A 305 -3.38 -21.21 -20.28
N GLY A 306 -4.47 -20.50 -20.58
CA GLY A 306 -4.88 -19.33 -19.80
C GLY A 306 -5.20 -19.68 -18.35
N VAL A 307 -5.90 -20.80 -18.09
CA VAL A 307 -6.16 -21.27 -16.72
C VAL A 307 -4.86 -21.63 -16.00
N ARG A 308 -3.94 -22.32 -16.68
CA ARG A 308 -2.60 -22.64 -16.13
C ARG A 308 -1.89 -21.37 -15.70
N ARG A 309 -1.78 -20.37 -16.59
CA ARG A 309 -1.10 -19.09 -16.32
C ARG A 309 -1.77 -18.30 -15.20
N GLN A 310 -3.10 -18.31 -15.13
CA GLN A 310 -3.87 -17.54 -14.15
C GLN A 310 -4.09 -18.27 -12.81
N SER A 311 -3.61 -19.51 -12.65
CA SER A 311 -3.74 -20.27 -11.39
C SER A 311 -3.08 -19.60 -10.18
N PHE A 312 -2.13 -18.68 -10.41
CA PHE A 312 -1.48 -17.87 -9.37
C PHE A 312 -2.38 -16.82 -8.73
N PHE A 313 -3.48 -16.42 -9.39
CA PHE A 313 -4.37 -15.37 -8.89
C PHE A 313 -4.91 -15.71 -7.50
N GLY A 314 -5.32 -16.96 -7.27
CA GLY A 314 -5.80 -17.41 -5.97
C GLY A 314 -4.72 -17.49 -4.88
N VAL A 315 -3.46 -17.78 -5.26
CA VAL A 315 -2.32 -17.72 -4.33
C VAL A 315 -2.07 -16.28 -3.89
N MET A 316 -2.08 -15.34 -4.84
CA MET A 316 -1.97 -13.91 -4.57
C MET A 316 -3.12 -13.42 -3.66
N MET A 317 -4.36 -13.79 -3.95
CA MET A 317 -5.52 -13.43 -3.12
C MET A 317 -5.39 -13.95 -1.69
N ALA A 318 -4.92 -15.20 -1.50
CA ALA A 318 -4.70 -15.74 -0.16
C ALA A 318 -3.63 -14.95 0.64
N ILE A 319 -2.54 -14.56 -0.01
CA ILE A 319 -1.47 -13.75 0.61
C ILE A 319 -2.00 -12.35 0.95
N VAL A 320 -2.54 -11.64 -0.03
CA VAL A 320 -2.91 -10.23 0.08
C VAL A 320 -4.10 -10.04 1.01
N SER A 321 -5.21 -10.74 0.76
CA SER A 321 -6.45 -10.54 1.51
C SER A 321 -6.27 -10.88 2.98
N SER A 322 -5.50 -11.92 3.33
CA SER A 322 -5.27 -12.29 4.73
C SER A 322 -4.45 -11.27 5.52
N MET A 323 -3.68 -10.41 4.84
CA MET A 323 -2.92 -9.32 5.47
C MET A 323 -3.73 -8.02 5.60
N LEU A 324 -4.78 -7.83 4.79
CA LEU A 324 -5.54 -6.58 4.72
C LEU A 324 -6.87 -6.61 5.47
N VAL A 325 -7.40 -7.79 5.81
CA VAL A 325 -8.67 -7.91 6.55
C VAL A 325 -8.46 -8.20 8.02
N GLU A 326 -9.49 -7.91 8.82
CA GLU A 326 -9.50 -8.24 10.24
C GLU A 326 -9.35 -9.75 10.47
N ARG A 327 -8.53 -10.11 11.45
CA ARG A 327 -8.24 -11.50 11.76
C ARG A 327 -9.40 -12.16 12.51
N THR A 328 -9.83 -13.32 12.02
CA THR A 328 -10.82 -14.17 12.69
C THR A 328 -10.46 -15.64 12.50
N ASP A 329 -10.85 -16.52 13.43
CA ASP A 329 -10.54 -17.96 13.32
C ASP A 329 -11.11 -18.59 12.03
N ARG A 330 -12.31 -18.16 11.61
CA ARG A 330 -12.92 -18.59 10.34
C ARG A 330 -12.15 -18.02 9.13
N GLY A 331 -11.75 -16.76 9.19
CA GLY A 331 -10.96 -16.11 8.13
C GLY A 331 -9.62 -16.80 7.93
N ASP A 332 -8.89 -17.08 9.01
CA ASP A 332 -7.61 -17.81 8.97
C ASP A 332 -7.81 -19.21 8.33
N ALA A 333 -8.86 -19.95 8.75
CA ALA A 333 -9.18 -21.26 8.17
C ALA A 333 -9.52 -21.20 6.67
N MET A 334 -10.27 -20.16 6.25
CA MET A 334 -10.60 -19.92 4.85
C MET A 334 -9.34 -19.64 4.04
N PHE A 335 -8.48 -18.70 4.47
CA PHE A 335 -7.27 -18.34 3.73
C PHE A 335 -6.27 -19.48 3.63
N MET A 336 -6.13 -20.30 4.68
CA MET A 336 -5.25 -21.49 4.62
C MET A 336 -5.82 -22.57 3.70
N THR A 337 -7.15 -22.74 3.66
CA THR A 337 -7.81 -23.65 2.69
C THR A 337 -7.61 -23.15 1.26
N MET A 338 -7.80 -21.86 1.00
CA MET A 338 -7.57 -21.22 -0.30
C MET A 338 -6.12 -21.39 -0.74
N LEU A 339 -5.16 -21.04 0.12
CA LEU A 339 -3.74 -21.18 -0.17
C LEU A 339 -3.39 -22.61 -0.56
N GLN A 340 -3.81 -23.59 0.24
CA GLN A 340 -3.56 -25.00 -0.02
C GLN A 340 -4.11 -25.42 -1.39
N ARG A 341 -5.41 -25.18 -1.65
CA ARG A 341 -6.05 -25.66 -2.89
C ARG A 341 -5.50 -24.98 -4.14
N HIS A 342 -5.23 -23.67 -4.08
CA HIS A 342 -4.60 -22.95 -5.19
C HIS A 342 -3.16 -23.36 -5.44
N CYS A 343 -2.35 -23.58 -4.40
CA CYS A 343 -0.99 -24.10 -4.58
C CYS A 343 -1.00 -25.51 -5.20
N GLU A 344 -1.93 -26.39 -4.80
CA GLU A 344 -2.12 -27.69 -5.45
C GLU A 344 -2.53 -27.54 -6.92
N HIS A 345 -3.34 -26.54 -7.27
CA HIS A 345 -3.73 -26.26 -8.66
C HIS A 345 -2.56 -25.76 -9.51
N VAL A 346 -1.74 -24.87 -8.96
CA VAL A 346 -0.47 -24.42 -9.58
C VAL A 346 0.45 -25.61 -9.86
N LEU A 347 0.61 -26.52 -8.89
CA LEU A 347 1.47 -27.69 -9.03
C LEU A 347 0.93 -28.70 -10.05
N ASP A 348 -0.38 -29.01 -10.01
CA ASP A 348 -1.01 -29.96 -10.93
C ASP A 348 -0.98 -29.51 -12.39
N THR A 349 -0.98 -28.19 -12.63
CA THR A 349 -0.96 -27.61 -13.98
C THR A 349 0.45 -27.26 -14.45
N ASP A 350 1.48 -27.54 -13.64
CA ASP A 350 2.87 -27.12 -13.88
C ASP A 350 2.95 -25.60 -14.19
N ALA A 351 2.17 -24.79 -13.49
CA ALA A 351 2.11 -23.34 -13.75
C ALA A 351 3.42 -22.63 -13.36
N LEU A 352 4.22 -23.20 -12.45
CA LEU A 352 5.55 -22.64 -12.11
C LEU A 352 6.47 -22.52 -13.32
N ALA A 353 6.33 -23.40 -14.32
CA ALA A 353 7.11 -23.33 -15.56
C ALA A 353 6.69 -22.18 -16.49
N THR A 354 5.54 -21.53 -16.24
CA THR A 354 5.12 -20.33 -16.99
C THR A 354 5.63 -19.04 -16.37
N LEU A 355 6.18 -19.07 -15.16
CA LEU A 355 6.73 -17.88 -14.52
C LEU A 355 8.09 -17.51 -15.12
N PRO A 356 8.34 -16.22 -15.40
CA PRO A 356 9.64 -15.75 -15.84
C PRO A 356 10.72 -16.13 -14.82
N ALA A 357 11.95 -16.34 -15.28
CA ALA A 357 13.06 -16.63 -14.37
C ALA A 357 13.15 -15.52 -13.28
N PRO A 358 13.43 -15.86 -12.01
CA PRO A 358 13.62 -14.85 -10.99
C PRO A 358 14.74 -13.91 -11.44
N ALA A 359 14.42 -12.65 -11.67
CA ALA A 359 15.42 -11.62 -11.91
C ALA A 359 15.82 -11.05 -10.54
N PRO A 360 17.12 -10.90 -10.23
CA PRO A 360 17.50 -10.08 -9.09
C PRO A 360 16.92 -8.69 -9.32
N VAL A 361 16.10 -8.20 -8.38
CA VAL A 361 15.54 -6.86 -8.46
C VAL A 361 16.70 -5.89 -8.24
N GLU A 362 17.15 -5.21 -9.30
CA GLU A 362 18.23 -4.25 -9.20
C GLU A 362 17.79 -3.05 -8.34
N PRO A 363 18.58 -2.64 -7.33
CA PRO A 363 18.30 -1.45 -6.51
C PRO A 363 18.04 -0.22 -7.38
N LEU A 364 17.04 0.58 -7.04
CA LEU A 364 16.78 1.83 -7.77
C LEU A 364 17.89 2.84 -7.47
N VAL A 365 18.26 3.59 -8.51
CA VAL A 365 19.23 4.68 -8.43
C VAL A 365 18.52 5.95 -8.90
N PRO A 366 18.61 7.07 -8.14
CA PRO A 366 17.97 8.33 -8.53
C PRO A 366 18.48 8.85 -9.87
N ALA A 367 17.64 9.60 -10.56
CA ALA A 367 18.04 10.36 -11.74
C ALA A 367 18.79 11.64 -11.33
N GLY A 368 19.65 12.16 -12.21
CA GLY A 368 20.34 13.43 -11.95
C GLY A 368 19.38 14.62 -11.78
N ASP A 369 18.19 14.53 -12.39
CA ASP A 369 17.16 15.57 -12.27
C ASP A 369 16.49 15.56 -10.88
N ASP A 370 16.55 14.44 -10.15
CA ASP A 370 15.98 14.32 -8.80
C ASP A 370 16.72 15.20 -7.77
N GLU A 371 17.89 15.77 -8.09
CA GLU A 371 18.63 16.71 -7.23
C GLU A 371 17.99 18.09 -7.14
N TRP A 372 17.20 18.48 -8.14
CA TRP A 372 16.65 19.82 -8.24
C TRP A 372 15.32 19.93 -7.49
N ALA A 373 14.92 21.16 -7.17
CA ALA A 373 13.62 21.42 -6.55
C ALA A 373 12.47 20.97 -7.47
N HIS A 374 11.46 20.35 -6.86
CA HIS A 374 10.32 19.77 -7.58
C HIS A 374 9.13 20.72 -7.59
N ALA A 375 8.27 20.58 -8.61
CA ALA A 375 7.00 21.30 -8.63
C ALA A 375 6.06 20.71 -7.55
N PRO A 376 5.52 21.53 -6.62
CA PRO A 376 4.58 21.04 -5.62
C PRO A 376 3.24 20.67 -6.25
N THR A 377 2.60 19.65 -5.67
CA THR A 377 1.19 19.30 -5.95
C THR A 377 0.25 20.03 -5.00
N ASP A 378 -1.06 19.97 -5.23
CA ASP A 378 -2.08 20.60 -4.37
C ASP A 378 -2.35 19.85 -3.04
N GLU A 379 -1.68 18.73 -2.80
CA GLU A 379 -1.76 17.97 -1.54
C GLU A 379 -1.35 18.84 -0.32
N PRO A 380 -2.18 18.98 0.72
CA PRO A 380 -1.91 19.92 1.82
C PRO A 380 -0.55 19.74 2.50
N LEU A 381 -0.18 18.47 2.76
CA LEU A 381 1.08 18.12 3.43
C LEU A 381 2.22 17.82 2.46
N TRP A 382 2.20 18.40 1.25
CA TRP A 382 3.34 18.30 0.35
C TRP A 382 4.56 18.98 0.98
N ASN A 383 5.66 18.23 1.04
CA ASN A 383 6.92 18.66 1.62
C ASN A 383 8.07 18.28 0.69
N GLU A 384 9.04 19.16 0.54
CA GLU A 384 10.34 18.85 -0.06
C GLU A 384 11.46 19.16 0.93
N SER A 385 12.39 18.23 1.12
CA SER A 385 13.45 18.36 2.12
C SER A 385 14.81 17.96 1.57
N TRP A 386 15.81 18.80 1.83
CA TRP A 386 17.23 18.46 1.72
C TRP A 386 17.84 18.31 3.09
N TYR A 387 18.50 17.19 3.31
CA TYR A 387 19.21 16.86 4.54
C TYR A 387 20.68 16.57 4.24
N ALA A 388 21.54 16.96 5.17
CA ALA A 388 22.95 16.62 5.13
C ALA A 388 23.49 16.50 6.56
N ASP A 389 24.25 15.45 6.85
CA ASP A 389 24.86 15.25 8.15
C ASP A 389 26.34 14.86 8.05
N PHE A 390 27.03 14.95 9.18
CA PHE A 390 28.43 14.55 9.32
C PHE A 390 28.73 14.12 10.76
N ALA A 391 29.73 13.26 10.94
CA ALA A 391 30.25 12.90 12.24
C ALA A 391 31.79 12.80 12.19
N ASP A 392 32.46 13.61 13.00
CA ASP A 392 33.90 13.55 13.23
C ASP A 392 34.18 12.88 14.60
N PRO A 393 34.42 11.56 14.62
CA PRO A 393 34.75 10.86 15.86
C PRO A 393 36.09 11.27 16.47
N ALA A 394 37.03 11.80 15.67
CA ALA A 394 38.34 12.20 16.17
C ALA A 394 38.27 13.49 16.98
N GLN A 395 37.41 14.43 16.56
CA GLN A 395 37.13 15.67 17.30
C GLN A 395 35.97 15.52 18.30
N GLY A 396 35.19 14.44 18.24
CA GLY A 396 33.99 14.26 19.05
C GLY A 396 32.90 15.27 18.66
N PHE A 397 32.78 15.57 17.36
CA PHE A 397 31.92 16.64 16.86
C PHE A 397 31.07 16.14 15.70
N GLY A 398 29.78 16.41 15.73
CA GLY A 398 28.86 16.04 14.67
C GLY A 398 27.79 17.11 14.47
N GLY A 399 27.24 17.16 13.27
CA GLY A 399 26.11 18.02 12.97
C GLY A 399 25.21 17.50 11.86
N TRP A 400 24.00 18.03 11.83
CA TRP A 400 23.07 17.79 10.73
C TRP A 400 22.33 19.08 10.37
N ILE A 401 21.99 19.20 9.10
CA ILE A 401 21.34 20.34 8.49
C ILE A 401 20.13 19.85 7.71
N ARG A 402 19.04 20.62 7.78
CA ARG A 402 17.85 20.41 6.95
C ARG A 402 17.22 21.72 6.52
N LEU A 403 16.93 21.83 5.23
CA LEU A 403 15.91 22.74 4.70
C LEU A 403 14.70 21.92 4.27
N GLY A 404 13.53 22.20 4.83
CA GLY A 404 12.25 21.63 4.40
C GLY A 404 11.29 22.72 3.91
N LEU A 405 10.74 22.57 2.71
CA LEU A 405 9.77 23.49 2.10
C LEU A 405 8.37 22.89 2.18
N MET A 406 7.38 23.66 2.67
CA MET A 406 5.95 23.30 2.67
C MET A 406 5.15 24.43 2.02
N PRO A 407 5.14 24.53 0.68
CA PRO A 407 4.49 25.63 -0.06
C PRO A 407 3.01 25.82 0.27
N ASN A 408 2.28 24.71 0.46
CA ASN A 408 0.84 24.70 0.72
C ASN A 408 0.50 25.10 2.17
N GLU A 409 1.45 24.99 3.09
CA GLU A 409 1.37 25.51 4.46
C GLU A 409 2.04 26.90 4.58
N HIS A 410 2.54 27.44 3.47
CA HIS A 410 3.21 28.74 3.39
C HIS A 410 4.40 28.91 4.35
N THR A 411 5.08 27.81 4.70
CA THR A 411 6.24 27.82 5.60
C THR A 411 7.39 26.95 5.10
N ALA A 412 8.58 27.23 5.59
CA ALA A 412 9.79 26.45 5.44
C ALA A 412 10.46 26.26 6.81
N TRP A 413 11.12 25.12 7.00
CA TRP A 413 11.82 24.76 8.23
C TRP A 413 13.31 24.67 7.95
N LEU A 414 14.09 25.53 8.60
CA LEU A 414 15.54 25.50 8.53
C LEU A 414 16.11 25.05 9.89
N ASN A 415 16.87 23.96 9.86
CA ASN A 415 17.47 23.35 11.03
C ASN A 415 18.96 23.13 10.77
N ALA A 416 19.81 23.54 11.70
CA ALA A 416 21.21 23.16 11.75
C ALA A 416 21.58 22.91 13.21
N VAL A 417 21.90 21.67 13.56
CA VAL A 417 22.14 21.27 14.94
C VAL A 417 23.49 20.58 15.05
N LEU A 418 24.33 21.07 15.96
CA LEU A 418 25.71 20.65 16.22
C LEU A 418 25.80 20.09 17.64
N CYS A 419 26.53 18.99 17.83
CA CYS A 419 26.66 18.35 19.14
C CYS A 419 27.91 17.45 19.26
N GLY A 420 28.24 17.09 20.50
CA GLY A 420 29.33 16.19 20.85
C GLY A 420 29.16 15.67 22.28
N PRO A 421 29.96 14.67 22.73
CA PRO A 421 29.79 14.04 24.04
C PRO A 421 30.06 15.00 25.18
N ASP A 422 31.01 15.92 25.00
CA ASP A 422 31.44 16.90 25.99
C ASP A 422 31.12 18.34 25.56
N LEU A 423 30.21 18.51 24.59
CA LEU A 423 29.84 19.81 24.03
C LEU A 423 28.37 20.10 24.29
N PRO A 424 27.99 21.36 24.60
CA PRO A 424 26.59 21.73 24.58
C PRO A 424 26.02 21.58 23.17
N THR A 425 24.76 21.16 23.05
CA THR A 425 24.07 21.13 21.77
C THR A 425 23.84 22.56 21.29
N VAL A 426 24.24 22.87 20.07
CA VAL A 426 24.01 24.16 19.43
C VAL A 426 23.02 23.99 18.30
N ALA A 427 21.95 24.78 18.30
CA ALA A 427 20.86 24.64 17.35
C ALA A 427 20.49 26.00 16.75
N ILE A 428 20.51 26.09 15.42
CA ILE A 428 19.75 27.05 14.64
C ILE A 428 18.48 26.32 14.21
N VAL A 429 17.33 26.71 14.77
CA VAL A 429 16.03 26.07 14.50
C VAL A 429 15.02 27.17 14.24
N ASP A 430 14.51 27.21 13.01
CA ASP A 430 13.49 28.15 12.60
C ASP A 430 12.40 27.39 11.83
N PHE A 431 11.20 27.32 12.42
CA PHE A 431 10.03 26.65 11.86
C PHE A 431 9.07 27.62 11.14
N ASP A 432 9.38 28.92 11.17
CA ASP A 432 8.53 30.00 10.68
C ASP A 432 9.21 30.78 9.53
N VAL A 433 10.13 30.13 8.80
CA VAL A 433 10.76 30.72 7.63
C VAL A 433 9.73 30.84 6.51
N ALA A 434 9.62 32.02 5.90
CA ALA A 434 8.79 32.16 4.70
C ALA A 434 9.36 31.30 3.56
N VAL A 435 8.47 30.65 2.79
CA VAL A 435 8.89 29.84 1.62
C VAL A 435 9.73 30.71 0.67
N PRO A 436 11.01 30.37 0.43
CA PRO A 436 11.90 31.21 -0.36
C PRO A 436 11.50 31.17 -1.84
N ALA A 437 11.65 32.30 -2.53
CA ALA A 437 11.42 32.38 -3.97
C ALA A 437 12.47 31.59 -4.78
N ASP A 438 13.67 31.45 -4.23
CA ASP A 438 14.74 30.59 -4.73
C ASP A 438 14.97 29.48 -3.69
N PRO A 439 14.64 28.21 -3.97
CA PRO A 439 14.77 27.13 -3.00
C PRO A 439 16.21 26.95 -2.50
N TRP A 440 17.20 27.44 -3.25
CA TRP A 440 18.63 27.32 -2.95
C TRP A 440 19.15 28.32 -1.92
N GLN A 441 18.32 29.28 -1.50
CA GLN A 441 18.73 30.37 -0.61
C GLN A 441 17.64 30.73 0.40
N VAL A 442 18.01 30.77 1.68
CA VAL A 442 17.18 31.32 2.76
C VAL A 442 17.90 32.50 3.38
N ARG A 443 17.20 33.64 3.49
CA ARG A 443 17.69 34.83 4.19
C ARG A 443 16.62 35.37 5.12
N THR A 444 16.96 35.45 6.39
CA THR A 444 16.18 36.11 7.45
C THR A 444 17.04 37.15 8.13
N ASP A 445 16.49 37.88 9.11
CA ASP A 445 17.28 38.85 9.90
C ASP A 445 18.40 38.19 10.73
N ALA A 446 18.30 36.88 10.98
CA ALA A 446 19.22 36.13 11.84
C ALA A 446 20.01 35.05 11.10
N ILE A 447 19.65 34.71 9.86
CA ILE A 447 20.19 33.57 9.13
C ILE A 447 20.43 33.90 7.66
N GLU A 448 21.64 33.64 7.19
CA GLU A 448 21.98 33.52 5.78
C GLU A 448 22.36 32.07 5.48
N PHE A 449 21.55 31.38 4.69
CA PHE A 449 21.75 29.98 4.31
C PHE A 449 21.72 29.83 2.80
N THR A 450 22.69 29.13 2.25
CA THR A 450 22.70 28.70 0.86
C THR A 450 23.10 27.23 0.78
N HIS A 451 22.50 26.51 -0.16
CA HIS A 451 22.93 25.18 -0.51
C HIS A 451 23.01 25.06 -2.03
N SER A 452 23.82 24.13 -2.54
CA SER A 452 24.04 24.00 -3.97
C SER A 452 24.51 22.60 -4.35
N VAL A 453 24.11 22.19 -5.55
CA VAL A 453 24.58 20.97 -6.23
C VAL A 453 25.55 21.40 -7.32
N ALA A 454 26.81 20.97 -7.23
CA ALA A 454 27.82 21.31 -8.25
C ALA A 454 27.85 20.26 -9.36
N GLU A 455 27.83 18.98 -8.97
CA GLU A 455 27.64 17.84 -9.86
C GLU A 455 26.48 16.99 -9.30
N PRO A 456 25.40 16.77 -10.07
CA PRO A 456 24.26 15.97 -9.62
C PRO A 456 24.69 14.60 -9.14
N LEU A 457 24.11 14.16 -8.01
CA LEU A 457 24.37 12.89 -7.37
C LEU A 457 25.81 12.70 -6.87
N ARG A 458 26.66 13.73 -6.91
CA ARG A 458 28.10 13.63 -6.61
C ARG A 458 28.61 14.62 -5.59
N SER A 459 28.24 15.90 -5.72
CA SER A 459 28.77 16.95 -4.85
C SER A 459 27.71 17.96 -4.44
N TYR A 460 27.68 18.23 -3.14
CA TYR A 460 26.71 19.12 -2.51
C TYR A 460 27.42 20.03 -1.50
N ARG A 461 27.03 21.30 -1.42
CA ARG A 461 27.66 22.27 -0.52
C ARG A 461 26.59 23.04 0.25
N VAL A 462 26.86 23.26 1.54
CA VAL A 462 26.07 24.12 2.43
C VAL A 462 26.97 25.23 2.95
N VAL A 463 26.47 26.47 2.88
CA VAL A 463 27.05 27.63 3.55
C VAL A 463 25.97 28.24 4.41
N LEU A 464 26.25 28.39 5.70
CA LEU A 464 25.34 28.96 6.69
C LEU A 464 26.08 29.93 7.58
N GLN A 465 25.49 31.10 7.80
CA GLN A 465 25.90 32.04 8.83
C GLN A 465 24.64 32.49 9.57
N GLY A 466 24.62 32.37 10.89
CA GLY A 466 23.47 32.81 11.65
C GLY A 466 23.60 32.66 13.14
N ARG A 467 22.58 33.15 13.83
CA ARG A 467 22.50 33.14 15.29
C ARG A 467 21.63 31.98 15.77
N GLY A 468 22.25 31.02 16.45
CA GLY A 468 21.60 29.89 17.08
C GLY A 468 21.50 30.04 18.59
N GLN A 469 21.21 28.92 19.25
CA GLN A 469 21.16 28.79 20.69
C GLN A 469 21.96 27.57 21.16
N SER A 470 22.69 27.72 22.26
CA SER A 470 23.47 26.69 22.93
C SER A 470 22.72 26.15 24.15
N TYR A 471 22.72 24.82 24.31
CA TYR A 471 21.95 24.07 25.29
C TYR A 471 22.88 23.13 26.07
N ALA A 472 23.04 23.40 27.36
CA ALA A 472 23.77 22.48 28.26
C ALA A 472 22.99 21.18 28.52
N ASP A 473 21.66 21.25 28.55
CA ASP A 473 20.77 20.09 28.52
C ASP A 473 20.13 19.98 27.13
N PRO A 474 20.53 19.00 26.30
CA PRO A 474 19.95 18.81 24.96
C PRO A 474 18.44 18.56 24.99
N ALA A 475 17.89 17.98 26.07
CA ALA A 475 16.46 17.72 26.19
C ALA A 475 15.61 19.00 26.33
N ALA A 476 16.24 20.16 26.59
CA ALA A 476 15.56 21.45 26.57
C ALA A 476 14.87 21.74 25.22
N LEU A 477 15.48 21.31 24.11
CA LEU A 477 14.88 21.39 22.77
C LEU A 477 13.57 20.58 22.67
N LEU A 478 13.53 19.37 23.25
CA LEU A 478 12.32 18.54 23.30
C LEU A 478 11.20 19.13 24.17
N ARG A 479 11.55 20.03 25.08
CA ARG A 479 10.60 20.76 25.94
C ARG A 479 10.21 22.13 25.38
N GLY A 480 10.82 22.56 24.28
CA GLY A 480 10.60 23.89 23.70
C GLY A 480 11.15 25.02 24.55
N GLU A 481 12.18 24.75 25.36
CA GLU A 481 12.87 25.74 26.18
C GLU A 481 13.92 26.50 25.35
N GLY A 482 14.20 27.75 25.72
CA GLY A 482 15.22 28.57 25.04
C GLY A 482 16.64 28.31 25.55
N GLY A 483 17.62 28.37 24.65
CA GLY A 483 19.04 28.27 24.98
C GLY A 483 19.77 29.62 25.07
N VAL A 484 21.09 29.57 25.27
CA VAL A 484 21.97 30.74 25.29
C VAL A 484 22.33 31.15 23.86
N PRO A 485 22.12 32.41 23.44
CA PRO A 485 22.45 32.81 22.08
C PRO A 485 23.92 32.56 21.69
N VAL A 486 24.15 32.08 20.47
CA VAL A 486 25.49 31.77 19.96
C VAL A 486 25.58 32.04 18.45
N GLU A 487 26.72 32.56 18.00
CA GLU A 487 26.98 32.75 16.56
C GLU A 487 27.54 31.46 15.96
N VAL A 488 27.01 31.07 14.80
CA VAL A 488 27.42 29.88 14.06
C VAL A 488 27.71 30.26 12.61
N ALA A 489 28.83 29.77 12.09
CA ALA A 489 29.14 29.82 10.67
C ALA A 489 29.61 28.44 10.22
N MET A 490 29.24 28.02 9.01
CA MET A 490 29.74 26.78 8.41
C MET A 490 29.82 26.90 6.89
N ASP A 491 30.81 26.22 6.33
CA ASP A 491 31.02 26.05 4.90
C ASP A 491 31.50 24.61 4.68
N LEU A 492 30.57 23.75 4.29
CA LEU A 492 30.75 22.30 4.25
C LEU A 492 30.41 21.76 2.87
N ALA A 493 31.21 20.81 2.40
CA ALA A 493 31.03 20.11 1.15
C ALA A 493 30.94 18.60 1.38
N TRP A 494 29.89 17.99 0.84
CA TRP A 494 29.65 16.55 0.79
C TRP A 494 30.06 16.03 -0.59
N SER A 495 30.92 15.02 -0.59
CA SER A 495 31.32 14.27 -1.78
C SER A 495 30.79 12.84 -1.67
N THR A 496 30.09 12.36 -2.69
CA THR A 496 29.49 11.02 -2.68
C THR A 496 30.54 9.93 -2.55
N ASP A 497 30.33 9.01 -1.62
CA ASP A 497 31.22 7.91 -1.25
C ASP A 497 30.49 6.58 -1.35
N GLY A 498 29.91 6.30 -2.52
CA GLY A 498 29.14 5.09 -2.77
C GLY A 498 28.18 5.24 -3.94
N THR A 499 27.23 4.32 -4.03
CA THR A 499 26.16 4.34 -5.04
C THR A 499 24.91 5.02 -4.47
N PRO A 500 24.36 6.05 -5.12
CA PRO A 500 23.08 6.63 -4.71
C PRO A 500 21.94 5.60 -4.69
N TYR A 501 21.13 5.62 -3.62
CA TYR A 501 20.01 4.69 -3.44
C TYR A 501 18.67 5.41 -3.47
N GLN A 502 17.77 5.02 -4.36
CA GLN A 502 16.40 5.54 -4.43
C GLN A 502 15.41 4.58 -3.77
N TYR A 503 14.48 5.13 -3.01
CA TYR A 503 13.42 4.37 -2.38
C TYR A 503 12.40 3.89 -3.40
N ARG A 504 11.86 2.69 -3.17
CA ARG A 504 10.72 2.17 -3.96
C ARG A 504 9.37 2.66 -3.45
N LEU A 505 9.27 2.92 -2.14
CA LEU A 505 7.99 3.20 -1.46
C LEU A 505 7.58 4.68 -1.53
N THR A 506 8.56 5.58 -1.50
CA THR A 506 8.35 7.03 -1.44
C THR A 506 9.36 7.74 -2.33
N THR A 507 9.00 8.91 -2.83
CA THR A 507 9.89 9.83 -3.55
C THR A 507 10.98 10.39 -2.62
N ARG A 508 12.10 9.67 -2.57
CA ARG A 508 13.30 9.96 -1.76
C ARG A 508 14.50 9.20 -2.32
N TYR A 509 15.71 9.76 -2.14
CA TYR A 509 16.96 9.01 -2.21
C TYR A 509 17.88 9.29 -1.00
N GLU A 510 18.87 8.41 -0.82
CA GLU A 510 19.84 8.38 0.27
C GLU A 510 21.25 8.13 -0.28
N ILE A 511 22.25 8.91 0.16
CA ILE A 511 23.60 8.87 -0.43
C ILE A 511 24.67 8.99 0.66
N PRO A 512 25.56 7.97 0.82
CA PRO A 512 26.70 8.05 1.72
C PRO A 512 27.74 9.02 1.14
N CYS A 513 28.38 9.79 2.01
CA CYS A 513 29.29 10.86 1.63
C CYS A 513 30.50 10.95 2.56
N THR A 514 31.56 11.59 2.06
CA THR A 514 32.59 12.21 2.88
C THR A 514 32.39 13.72 2.94
N VAL A 515 32.71 14.33 4.08
CA VAL A 515 32.43 15.74 4.35
C VAL A 515 33.71 16.47 4.70
N SER A 516 33.92 17.63 4.07
CA SER A 516 35.08 18.49 4.32
C SER A 516 34.66 19.95 4.41
N GLY A 517 35.41 20.75 5.18
CA GLY A 517 35.15 22.18 5.33
C GLY A 517 35.42 22.69 6.74
N SER A 518 34.69 23.72 7.17
CA SER A 518 34.79 24.22 8.54
C SER A 518 33.46 24.63 9.13
N VAL A 519 33.39 24.52 10.45
CA VAL A 519 32.30 25.01 11.29
C VAL A 519 32.90 25.87 12.40
N THR A 520 32.36 27.05 12.62
CA THR A 520 32.73 27.95 13.71
C THR A 520 31.55 28.16 14.63
N VAL A 521 31.74 27.95 15.93
CA VAL A 521 30.75 28.19 16.99
C VAL A 521 31.37 29.12 18.03
N ASP A 522 30.84 30.34 18.16
CA ASP A 522 31.37 31.39 19.07
C ASP A 522 32.90 31.59 18.98
N GLY A 523 33.43 31.58 17.76
CA GLY A 523 34.87 31.71 17.49
C GLY A 523 35.71 30.43 17.69
N THR A 524 35.10 29.32 18.13
CA THR A 524 35.75 28.00 18.14
C THR A 524 35.57 27.35 16.77
N GLU A 525 36.67 27.11 16.07
CA GLU A 525 36.68 26.52 14.73
C GLU A 525 36.94 25.00 14.79
N TYR A 526 36.12 24.25 14.06
CA TYR A 526 36.24 22.82 13.79
C TYR A 526 36.52 22.64 12.30
N HIS A 527 37.65 22.00 11.97
CA HIS A 527 38.02 21.71 10.59
C HIS A 527 37.72 20.25 10.28
N LEU A 528 36.89 19.99 9.27
CA LEU A 528 36.52 18.64 8.86
C LEU A 528 37.34 18.26 7.62
N ASP A 529 37.97 17.09 7.67
CA ASP A 529 38.74 16.53 6.57
C ASP A 529 38.23 15.12 6.24
N SER A 530 37.43 15.03 5.18
CA SER A 530 36.87 13.78 4.65
C SER A 530 36.21 12.89 5.70
N VAL A 531 35.46 13.47 6.64
CA VAL A 531 34.76 12.73 7.70
C VAL A 531 33.49 12.06 7.18
N PRO A 532 33.01 10.95 7.78
CA PRO A 532 31.77 10.30 7.35
C PRO A 532 30.55 11.22 7.44
N GLY A 533 29.65 11.12 6.47
CA GLY A 533 28.37 11.79 6.48
C GLY A 533 27.38 11.19 5.49
N GLN A 534 26.13 11.64 5.59
CA GLN A 534 25.03 11.22 4.74
C GLN A 534 24.33 12.44 4.16
N ARG A 535 23.76 12.30 2.97
CA ARG A 535 22.77 13.24 2.45
C ARG A 535 21.52 12.52 1.98
N ASP A 536 20.39 13.20 2.12
CA ASP A 536 19.12 12.73 1.61
C ASP A 536 18.31 13.88 1.01
N HIS A 537 17.48 13.54 0.03
CA HIS A 537 16.53 14.46 -0.58
C HIS A 537 15.22 13.71 -0.76
N SER A 538 14.14 14.35 -0.36
CA SER A 538 12.80 13.79 -0.45
C SER A 538 11.80 14.84 -0.88
N TRP A 539 10.75 14.41 -1.58
CA TRP A 539 9.65 15.27 -2.02
C TRP A 539 8.32 14.53 -1.93
N GLY A 540 7.20 15.24 -1.91
CA GLY A 540 5.85 14.66 -1.83
C GLY A 540 5.21 14.73 -0.45
N VAL A 541 4.10 14.01 -0.25
CA VAL A 541 3.31 14.08 0.99
C VAL A 541 4.08 13.51 2.18
N ARG A 542 4.19 14.27 3.28
CA ARG A 542 4.84 13.83 4.52
C ARG A 542 4.06 14.31 5.76
N ASP A 543 3.38 13.39 6.42
CA ASP A 543 2.79 13.63 7.73
C ASP A 543 3.75 13.19 8.85
N TRP A 544 4.47 14.17 9.42
CA TRP A 544 5.37 13.96 10.56
C TRP A 544 4.65 13.47 11.82
N TRP A 545 3.32 13.60 11.85
CA TRP A 545 2.47 13.29 13.00
C TRP A 545 1.59 12.05 12.80
N GLY A 546 1.76 11.36 11.67
CA GLY A 546 0.92 10.21 11.28
C GLY A 546 1.50 8.83 11.62
N MET A 547 2.82 8.73 11.80
CA MET A 547 3.51 7.45 12.05
C MET A 547 4.86 7.65 12.74
N ASP A 548 5.30 6.62 13.45
CA ASP A 548 6.62 6.59 14.09
C ASP A 548 7.65 5.97 13.12
N TRP A 549 8.92 6.30 13.28
CA TRP A 549 10.00 5.59 12.59
C TRP A 549 11.33 5.68 13.32
N VAL A 550 12.24 4.78 12.97
CA VAL A 550 13.66 4.85 13.31
C VAL A 550 14.47 4.87 12.02
N TRP A 551 15.14 5.98 11.73
CA TRP A 551 16.02 6.14 10.58
C TRP A 551 17.47 5.99 11.04
N SER A 552 18.33 5.43 10.18
CA SER A 552 19.76 5.31 10.42
C SER A 552 20.58 5.42 9.15
N ALA A 553 21.76 6.02 9.26
CA ALA A 553 22.83 5.96 8.26
C ALA A 553 24.16 5.75 8.97
N LEU A 554 24.83 4.64 8.65
CA LEU A 554 26.02 4.14 9.32
C LEU A 554 27.13 3.91 8.30
N HIS A 555 28.35 4.30 8.66
CA HIS A 555 29.55 4.17 7.85
C HIS A 555 30.58 3.36 8.64
N PHE A 556 31.00 2.23 8.09
CA PHE A 556 31.90 1.29 8.75
C PHE A 556 33.36 1.51 8.35
N ASP A 557 34.27 1.17 9.24
CA ASP A 557 35.74 1.34 9.07
C ASP A 557 36.31 0.54 7.88
N ASP A 558 35.58 -0.47 7.39
CA ASP A 558 35.95 -1.27 6.22
C ASP A 558 35.53 -0.63 4.87
N GLY A 559 34.89 0.54 4.93
CA GLY A 559 34.35 1.26 3.78
C GLY A 559 32.97 0.78 3.34
N SER A 560 32.29 -0.08 4.10
CA SER A 560 30.89 -0.41 3.87
C SER A 560 29.95 0.62 4.49
N HIS A 561 28.75 0.77 3.90
CA HIS A 561 27.73 1.70 4.36
C HIS A 561 26.40 0.98 4.57
N LEU A 562 25.66 1.38 5.59
CA LEU A 562 24.33 0.87 5.88
C LEU A 562 23.40 2.04 6.10
N HIS A 563 22.33 2.09 5.32
CA HIS A 563 21.19 2.95 5.59
C HIS A 563 19.97 2.08 5.83
N ALA A 564 19.20 2.36 6.88
CA ALA A 564 18.01 1.58 7.21
C ALA A 564 16.96 2.41 7.94
N VAL A 565 15.69 2.16 7.62
CA VAL A 565 14.52 2.76 8.26
C VAL A 565 13.56 1.66 8.70
N ASP A 566 13.18 1.71 9.97
CA ASP A 566 12.09 0.93 10.57
C ASP A 566 10.86 1.85 10.70
N ILE A 567 9.92 1.75 9.75
CA ILE A 567 8.68 2.54 9.72
C ILE A 567 7.59 1.80 10.48
N ARG A 568 6.91 2.51 11.39
CA ARG A 568 5.96 1.95 12.35
C ARG A 568 4.61 2.66 12.23
N ILE A 569 3.74 2.08 11.42
CA ILE A 569 2.36 2.59 11.21
C ILE A 569 1.41 1.84 12.16
N PRO A 570 0.58 2.55 12.94
CA PRO A 570 -0.41 1.91 13.81
C PRO A 570 -1.32 0.93 13.06
N GLY A 571 -1.40 -0.32 13.54
CA GLY A 571 -2.24 -1.36 12.95
C GLY A 571 -1.68 -2.05 11.70
N ALA A 572 -0.51 -1.63 11.20
CA ALA A 572 0.17 -2.28 10.08
C ALA A 572 1.44 -3.03 10.53
N PRO A 573 1.93 -4.01 9.75
CA PRO A 573 3.25 -4.59 9.96
C PRO A 573 4.36 -3.53 9.86
N ALA A 574 5.47 -3.72 10.58
CA ALA A 574 6.65 -2.86 10.46
C ALA A 574 7.22 -2.94 9.04
N ILE A 575 7.61 -1.79 8.49
CA ILE A 575 8.13 -1.68 7.12
C ILE A 575 9.61 -1.31 7.19
N GLY A 576 10.46 -2.20 6.66
CA GLY A 576 11.89 -1.97 6.51
C GLY A 576 12.21 -1.40 5.13
N VAL A 577 13.02 -0.32 5.09
CA VAL A 577 13.55 0.24 3.85
C VAL A 577 15.02 0.57 4.05
N GLY A 578 15.88 0.28 3.07
CA GLY A 578 17.27 0.71 3.13
C GLY A 578 18.21 -0.09 2.24
N TYR A 579 19.49 0.08 2.47
CA TYR A 579 20.55 -0.62 1.76
C TYR A 579 21.73 -1.00 2.65
N LEU A 580 22.39 -2.08 2.28
CA LEU A 580 23.78 -2.36 2.63
C LEU A 580 24.64 -2.19 1.37
N GLN A 581 25.68 -1.38 1.46
CA GLN A 581 26.70 -1.25 0.42
C GLN A 581 28.03 -1.76 0.92
N ASN A 582 28.69 -2.57 0.10
CA ASN A 582 30.10 -2.89 0.31
C ASN A 582 30.99 -1.74 -0.16
N ARG A 583 32.30 -1.86 0.10
CA ARG A 583 33.31 -0.87 -0.30
C ARG A 583 33.37 -0.57 -1.80
N ASP A 584 32.93 -1.51 -2.65
CA ASP A 584 32.91 -1.32 -4.11
C ASP A 584 31.63 -0.59 -4.59
N GLY A 585 30.74 -0.21 -3.65
CA GLY A 585 29.45 0.44 -3.95
C GLY A 585 28.35 -0.52 -4.39
N ALA A 586 28.54 -1.84 -4.25
CA ALA A 586 27.50 -2.80 -4.61
C ALA A 586 26.36 -2.77 -3.58
N LEU A 587 25.16 -2.39 -4.06
CA LEU A 587 23.95 -2.28 -3.27
C LEU A 587 23.28 -3.63 -3.03
N THR A 588 22.91 -3.90 -1.78
CA THR A 588 21.96 -4.92 -1.37
C THR A 588 20.79 -4.22 -0.68
N GLU A 589 19.59 -4.28 -1.25
CA GLU A 589 18.41 -3.72 -0.58
C GLU A 589 18.08 -4.48 0.69
N VAL A 590 17.81 -3.74 1.75
CA VAL A 590 17.35 -4.25 3.04
C VAL A 590 15.83 -4.28 3.01
N CYS A 591 15.26 -5.43 3.36
CA CYS A 591 13.80 -5.65 3.34
C CYS A 591 13.20 -5.68 4.75
N THR A 592 14.01 -6.06 5.74
CA THR A 592 13.62 -6.16 7.14
C THR A 592 14.54 -5.29 7.95
N VAL A 593 13.96 -4.37 8.72
CA VAL A 593 14.67 -3.53 9.68
C VAL A 593 13.93 -3.66 11.00
N ALA A 594 14.66 -3.98 12.06
CA ALA A 594 14.13 -4.02 13.42
C ALA A 594 15.02 -3.19 14.33
N ALA A 595 14.50 -2.05 14.78
CA ALA A 595 15.15 -1.23 15.79
C ALA A 595 14.60 -1.56 17.18
N ARG A 596 15.47 -1.58 18.18
CA ARG A 596 15.11 -1.60 19.60
C ARG A 596 15.83 -0.46 20.29
N GLU A 597 15.14 0.25 21.15
CA GLU A 597 15.68 1.45 21.77
C GLU A 597 15.20 1.61 23.20
N VAL A 598 16.04 2.27 24.00
CA VAL A 598 15.72 2.66 25.39
C VAL A 598 15.82 4.17 25.47
N PHE A 599 14.79 4.80 26.03
CA PHE A 599 14.72 6.23 26.28
C PHE A 599 14.79 6.52 27.77
N ASP A 600 15.49 7.60 28.12
CA ASP A 600 15.38 8.18 29.45
C ASP A 600 14.09 9.02 29.57
N ALA A 601 13.72 9.39 30.80
CA ALA A 601 12.52 10.16 31.11
C ALA A 601 12.49 11.56 30.45
N ASN A 602 13.65 12.07 30.02
CA ASN A 602 13.78 13.34 29.31
C ASN A 602 13.49 13.23 27.80
N GLY A 603 13.20 12.03 27.29
CA GLY A 603 12.88 11.79 25.88
C GLY A 603 14.10 11.53 24.98
N LEU A 604 15.31 11.49 25.53
CA LEU A 604 16.55 11.18 24.79
C LEU A 604 16.87 9.68 24.82
N PRO A 605 17.35 9.10 23.71
CA PRO A 605 17.70 7.69 23.64
C PRO A 605 19.03 7.42 24.35
N THR A 606 19.10 6.40 25.19
CA THR A 606 20.34 6.02 25.88
C THR A 606 21.02 4.82 25.22
N GLU A 607 20.22 3.93 24.63
CA GLU A 607 20.69 2.70 23.98
C GLU A 607 19.84 2.43 22.74
N ALA A 608 20.47 1.91 21.68
CA ALA A 608 19.75 1.38 20.53
C ALA A 608 20.46 0.16 19.93
N MET A 609 19.67 -0.71 19.31
CA MET A 609 20.12 -1.85 18.53
C MET A 609 19.36 -1.89 17.23
N LEU A 610 20.07 -2.09 16.13
CA LEU A 610 19.51 -2.18 14.78
C LEU A 610 19.82 -3.56 14.20
N ALA A 611 18.81 -4.30 13.77
CA ALA A 611 18.97 -5.55 13.04
C ALA A 611 18.41 -5.41 11.62
N VAL A 612 19.17 -5.83 10.61
CA VAL A 612 18.79 -5.74 9.20
C VAL A 612 18.98 -7.05 8.44
N ASP A 613 18.04 -7.32 7.54
CA ASP A 613 18.05 -8.46 6.62
C ASP A 613 17.47 -8.05 5.25
N PRO A 614 18.05 -8.49 4.11
CA PRO A 614 19.26 -9.28 3.92
C PRO A 614 20.55 -8.65 4.48
N GLY A 615 21.56 -9.47 4.75
CA GLY A 615 22.90 -9.04 5.19
C GLY A 615 23.25 -9.44 6.63
N GLY A 616 22.25 -9.80 7.45
CA GLY A 616 22.45 -10.38 8.78
C GLY A 616 23.20 -9.47 9.75
N ILE A 617 23.11 -8.15 9.59
CA ILE A 617 23.81 -7.20 10.46
C ILE A 617 22.97 -6.94 11.70
N THR A 618 23.59 -7.09 12.87
CA THR A 618 23.05 -6.59 14.13
C THR A 618 24.05 -5.61 14.72
N ALA A 619 23.67 -4.34 14.75
CA ALA A 619 24.46 -3.20 15.19
C ALA A 619 24.01 -2.75 16.59
N THR A 620 24.95 -2.64 17.53
CA THR A 620 24.75 -1.99 18.83
C THR A 620 25.24 -0.55 18.73
N VAL A 621 24.42 0.38 19.20
CA VAL A 621 24.62 1.82 19.04
C VAL A 621 24.98 2.44 20.39
N GLU A 622 26.12 3.12 20.41
CA GLU A 622 26.59 3.90 21.56
C GLU A 622 26.48 5.39 21.24
N VAL A 623 25.54 6.07 21.90
CA VAL A 623 25.26 7.49 21.66
C VAL A 623 26.47 8.36 22.01
N ARG A 624 26.80 9.29 21.13
CA ARG A 624 27.93 10.22 21.29
C ARG A 624 27.51 11.69 21.37
N GLY A 625 26.41 12.08 20.73
CA GLY A 625 25.90 13.45 20.82
C GLY A 625 24.41 13.51 20.52
N TYR A 626 23.72 14.45 21.17
CA TYR A 626 22.28 14.65 21.04
C TYR A 626 21.98 15.91 20.24
N ALA A 627 21.18 15.78 19.19
CA ALA A 627 20.73 16.88 18.34
C ALA A 627 19.20 16.80 18.08
N PRO A 628 18.37 16.79 19.13
CA PRO A 628 16.93 16.54 19.01
C PRO A 628 16.15 17.76 18.51
N LEU A 629 14.95 17.53 17.98
CA LEU A 629 13.95 18.55 17.69
C LEU A 629 12.58 18.20 18.27
N ARG A 630 11.75 19.23 18.43
CA ARG A 630 10.33 19.12 18.79
C ARG A 630 9.49 19.65 17.65
N LEU A 631 8.67 18.79 17.04
CA LEU A 631 7.82 19.14 15.91
C LEU A 631 6.39 19.33 16.40
N VAL A 632 5.78 20.48 16.10
CA VAL A 632 4.42 20.82 16.54
C VAL A 632 3.55 21.09 15.32
N ALA A 633 2.47 20.34 15.18
CA ALA A 633 1.49 20.53 14.12
C ALA A 633 0.63 21.79 14.40
N PRO A 634 0.04 22.40 13.37
CA PRO A 634 -0.92 23.50 13.54
C PRO A 634 -2.12 23.13 14.43
N ASP A 635 -2.51 21.85 14.45
CA ASP A 635 -3.60 21.32 15.28
C ASP A 635 -3.17 20.97 16.72
N GLY A 636 -1.89 21.16 17.06
CA GLY A 636 -1.33 20.93 18.39
C GLY A 636 -0.75 19.54 18.61
N ARG A 637 -0.82 18.61 17.64
CA ARG A 637 -0.08 17.33 17.74
C ARG A 637 1.41 17.59 17.89
N VAL A 638 2.09 16.73 18.67
CA VAL A 638 3.52 16.86 18.95
C VAL A 638 4.22 15.57 18.55
N SER A 639 5.30 15.70 17.77
CA SER A 639 6.28 14.64 17.59
C SER A 639 7.59 15.03 18.26
N GLN A 640 8.15 14.12 19.05
CA GLN A 640 9.53 14.24 19.52
C GLN A 640 10.45 13.62 18.48
N PHE A 641 11.48 14.36 18.09
CA PHE A 641 12.39 14.00 17.03
C PHE A 641 13.83 13.93 17.53
N PRO A 642 14.17 13.01 18.46
CA PRO A 642 15.55 12.86 18.89
C PRO A 642 16.38 12.34 17.71
N ARG A 643 17.53 12.99 17.50
CA ARG A 643 18.54 12.56 16.55
C ARG A 643 19.88 12.55 17.26
N VAL A 644 20.68 11.51 17.02
CA VAL A 644 21.97 11.31 17.67
C VAL A 644 23.00 10.86 16.65
N TRP A 645 24.23 11.32 16.83
CA TRP A 645 25.36 10.61 16.22
C TRP A 645 25.92 9.63 17.22
N ALA A 646 26.39 8.50 16.72
CA ALA A 646 26.75 7.35 17.54
C ALA A 646 27.96 6.61 16.97
N ALA A 647 28.68 5.93 17.86
CA ALA A 647 29.59 4.87 17.49
C ALA A 647 28.80 3.55 17.41
N VAL A 648 29.18 2.67 16.48
CA VAL A 648 28.47 1.42 16.24
C VAL A 648 29.43 0.24 16.25
N ASN A 649 29.00 -0.87 16.85
CA ASN A 649 29.67 -2.16 16.79
C ASN A 649 28.68 -3.22 16.30
N THR A 650 29.08 -4.05 15.35
CA THR A 650 28.23 -5.12 14.82
C THR A 650 28.61 -6.48 15.38
N ALA A 651 27.66 -7.42 15.39
CA ALA A 651 27.88 -8.79 15.85
C ALA A 651 28.94 -9.55 15.02
N ASP A 652 29.18 -9.17 13.77
CA ASP A 652 30.23 -9.72 12.91
C ASP A 652 31.59 -9.01 13.05
N GLY A 653 31.70 -8.06 13.98
CA GLY A 653 32.97 -7.44 14.37
C GLY A 653 33.33 -6.13 13.64
N ARG A 654 32.45 -5.61 12.78
CA ARG A 654 32.62 -4.28 12.18
C ARG A 654 32.40 -3.19 13.22
N ARG A 655 33.06 -2.07 12.98
CA ARG A 655 32.95 -0.84 13.76
C ARG A 655 32.71 0.31 12.81
N GLY A 656 32.06 1.35 13.31
CA GLY A 656 31.75 2.51 12.49
C GLY A 656 31.12 3.63 13.29
N VAL A 657 30.66 4.64 12.56
CA VAL A 657 29.96 5.80 13.09
C VAL A 657 28.77 6.13 12.21
N GLY A 658 27.83 6.90 12.73
CA GLY A 658 26.70 7.33 11.93
C GLY A 658 25.64 8.04 12.75
N TRP A 659 24.50 8.25 12.12
CA TRP A 659 23.36 8.93 12.71
C TRP A 659 22.18 7.98 12.88
N LEU A 660 21.47 8.15 13.98
CA LEU A 660 20.16 7.58 14.20
C LEU A 660 19.17 8.69 14.55
N GLU A 661 17.95 8.50 14.11
CA GLU A 661 16.87 9.45 14.26
C GLU A 661 15.58 8.70 14.57
N TRP A 662 14.77 9.23 15.48
CA TRP A 662 13.46 8.70 15.78
C TRP A 662 12.42 9.78 15.55
N ASN A 663 11.33 9.45 14.87
CA ASN A 663 10.09 10.24 14.95
C ASN A 663 9.14 9.54 15.90
N ARG A 664 8.73 10.24 16.97
CA ARG A 664 7.94 9.68 18.06
C ARG A 664 6.72 10.55 18.33
N ASN A 665 5.59 10.13 17.80
CA ASN A 665 4.34 10.81 18.01
C ASN A 665 3.90 10.66 19.46
N GLN A 666 3.72 11.81 20.11
CA GLN A 666 3.23 11.83 21.48
C GLN A 666 1.73 11.58 21.43
N SER A 667 1.25 10.64 22.25
CA SER A 667 -0.19 10.52 22.49
C SER A 667 -0.69 11.88 22.98
N GLY A 668 -1.76 12.39 22.36
CA GLY A 668 -2.35 13.65 22.77
C GLY A 668 -2.71 13.65 24.27
N PRO A 669 -2.86 14.83 24.90
CA PRO A 669 -3.34 14.92 26.28
C PRO A 669 -4.70 14.25 26.50
#